data_AF-A0AAE9JIF3-F1
#
_entry.id   AF-A0AAE9JIF3-F1
#
_cell.length_a   1.000
_cell.length_b   1.000
_cell.length_c   1.000
_cell.angle_alpha   90.00
_cell.angle_beta   90.00
_cell.angle_gamma   90.00
#
_symmetry.space_group_name_H-M   'P 1'
#
loop_
_entity.id
_entity.type
_entity.pdbx_description
1 polymer ?
#
loop_
_entity_poly.entity_id
_entity_poly.type
_entity_poly.pdbx_seq_one_letter_code
_entity_poly.pdbx_strand_id
1 'polypeptide(L)'
;MSLRRFPNASNVSSEILGEQLCFPNGCQAQNRFLKAALTEILSTYSPDEPKKHGLPTDSILNIYDKWGHGKFGMILTSNVLVDPTNLEAAGNAIIYQEGECHERRALFTHWAKLMKQDGALAVMQLSHAGRQTPSYVNLTPWSASDIQLVSGVRYTTYGKPKPLSTEQVKTEVVDRFVYAAKYAYECGFHGIQLHAAHGYLLSQFTSPTTNKRTDKYGGSLENRQRVILEIYNAIRAEIPASTGFLVGIKTNSVEFQAEGTTLEQGKEMCRVYEESGFDFVELSGGTYEKMAFCHERESTKKREAFFLEFAEEIRPVFNKTIVYLTGGFRSVSAMVAAISSNATQGIGLGRPITAEPDLPKKILEGSVPSAVQDQFDPNQLTLTALASGTQMEQMGRTSVKSVGGNVMHQVSDFSCEELVQKYIATVGNHLQQVSNDVINYYPNHYDELVNQATQTFPAFWESYFMNNPVFQTFKIPKTLANDYKRTAVQLMKDQKIQEELRSHKYDVMIVEAFELSGFYVAHLIGIPSIPVISAVRSEPTSELFGQKSVLGFVAREGSRMAPDAGFFERLNDVYRDFLWKKLLNILGDLQYSNIQGAIDRPVPYWKDLVKQSPIFITNSNPYLDFAVPATPAIVNAGGITMDVNRKPEKLTEDYEMILKARDFTILISFGSVIRSFQMPDHFKYGLIKMFESLPDVTFIWKYENEDSKFQRELPKNVHLKQWVPQTALLSDKRLKLFITHGGLGSTMELAYSGTPALMVPVFADQFQNAAMLSRHGGAVVYDKYDLQDGEKLAGIVKEIIMNPKYKWNAERLLRVLSNQPIDVKENLMKQVDFAIEFPEYRSQVPAITMTNFITYHYLDVVAFLGFSIIFALIFMSYSVVKFSRRLAKIEKVKRS
;
A
#
# COMPACT_ATOMS: atom_id res chain seq x y z
N MET A 1 29.29 13.07 31.16
CA MET A 1 29.62 11.68 30.79
C MET A 1 30.38 11.73 29.48
N SER A 2 31.43 10.94 29.31
CA SER A 2 32.16 10.83 28.04
C SER A 2 31.32 10.05 27.03
N LEU A 3 31.15 10.59 25.81
CA LEU A 3 30.48 9.90 24.71
C LEU A 3 31.12 8.52 24.48
N ARG A 4 30.31 7.46 24.37
CA ARG A 4 30.83 6.11 24.08
C ARG A 4 31.30 6.05 22.62
N ARG A 5 32.49 5.47 22.42
CA ARG A 5 33.20 5.38 21.15
C ARG A 5 33.34 3.93 20.71
N PHE A 6 33.71 3.69 19.46
CA PHE A 6 33.92 2.34 18.94
C PHE A 6 35.12 1.67 19.65
N PRO A 7 34.91 0.51 20.31
CA PRO A 7 35.88 -0.09 21.23
C PRO A 7 37.13 -0.65 20.54
N ASN A 8 37.06 -0.95 19.23
CA ASN A 8 38.14 -1.56 18.47
C ASN A 8 38.97 -0.55 17.66
N ALA A 9 38.78 0.76 17.87
CA ALA A 9 39.53 1.78 17.15
C ALA A 9 41.00 1.78 17.60
N SER A 10 41.90 1.43 16.70
CA SER A 10 43.34 1.48 16.96
C SER A 10 43.81 2.94 16.99
N ASN A 11 44.65 3.29 17.97
CA ASN A 11 45.19 4.64 18.06
C ASN A 11 46.33 4.80 17.04
N VAL A 12 46.04 5.43 15.90
CA VAL A 12 47.00 5.71 14.82
C VAL A 12 47.11 7.22 14.60
N SER A 13 48.23 7.69 14.03
CA SER A 13 48.39 9.11 13.68
C SER A 13 47.33 9.55 12.67
N SER A 14 46.67 10.69 12.93
CA SER A 14 45.70 11.32 12.04
C SER A 14 46.31 12.35 11.09
N GLU A 15 47.64 12.54 11.11
CA GLU A 15 48.35 13.58 10.34
C GLU A 15 48.00 13.57 8.85
N ILE A 16 47.97 12.39 8.22
CA ILE A 16 47.63 12.26 6.79
C ILE A 16 46.22 12.78 6.46
N LEU A 17 45.28 12.71 7.41
CA LEU A 17 43.92 13.24 7.24
C LEU A 17 43.89 14.78 7.30
N GLY A 18 44.89 15.39 7.94
CA GLY A 18 45.08 16.84 8.04
C GLY A 18 45.79 17.47 6.86
N GLU A 19 46.35 16.68 5.94
CA GLU A 19 47.02 17.19 4.74
C GLU A 19 46.04 17.88 3.78
N GLN A 20 46.51 18.95 3.14
CA GLN A 20 45.74 19.68 2.14
C GLN A 20 45.46 18.82 0.90
N LEU A 21 44.29 19.05 0.29
CA LEU A 21 43.92 18.46 -1.00
C LEU A 21 43.85 19.56 -2.06
N CYS A 22 44.68 19.44 -3.10
CA CYS A 22 44.68 20.36 -4.24
C CYS A 22 43.83 19.80 -5.38
N PHE A 23 42.84 20.56 -5.82
CA PHE A 23 41.96 20.21 -6.95
C PHE A 23 42.60 20.60 -8.29
N PRO A 24 42.19 19.99 -9.42
CA PRO A 24 42.74 20.29 -10.76
C PRO A 24 42.70 21.77 -11.16
N ASN A 25 41.69 22.51 -10.71
CA ASN A 25 41.53 23.93 -10.99
C ASN A 25 42.37 24.86 -10.08
N GLY A 26 43.18 24.29 -9.17
CA GLY A 26 44.05 25.03 -8.25
C GLY A 26 43.42 25.37 -6.89
N CYS A 27 42.14 25.10 -6.68
CA CYS A 27 41.50 25.25 -5.37
C CYS A 27 42.12 24.26 -4.36
N GLN A 28 42.13 24.62 -3.07
CA GLN A 28 42.73 23.80 -2.02
C GLN A 28 41.77 23.62 -0.84
N ALA A 29 41.49 22.37 -0.47
CA ALA A 29 40.84 22.06 0.80
C ALA A 29 41.90 21.93 1.90
N GLN A 30 41.61 22.51 3.07
CA GLN A 30 42.54 22.55 4.20
C GLN A 30 42.86 21.19 4.83
N ASN A 31 42.06 20.16 4.57
CA ASN A 31 42.27 18.78 5.00
C ASN A 31 41.42 17.80 4.16
N ARG A 32 41.50 16.50 4.46
CA ARG A 32 40.87 15.43 3.67
C ARG A 32 39.41 15.15 4.01
N PHE A 33 38.80 15.87 4.96
CA PHE A 33 37.42 15.60 5.39
C PHE A 33 36.38 16.34 4.55
N LEU A 34 35.35 15.61 4.13
CA LEU A 34 34.17 16.12 3.45
C LEU A 34 32.92 15.85 4.29
N LYS A 35 32.15 16.89 4.59
CA LYS A 35 30.77 16.70 5.08
C LYS A 35 29.91 16.29 3.89
N ALA A 36 29.41 15.05 3.92
CA ALA A 36 28.57 14.52 2.85
C ALA A 36 27.16 15.13 2.88
N ALA A 37 26.47 15.13 1.75
CA ALA A 37 25.09 15.59 1.69
C ALA A 37 24.17 14.73 2.58
N LEU A 38 23.31 15.39 3.37
CA LEU A 38 22.34 14.79 4.29
C LEU A 38 21.05 15.60 4.18
N THR A 39 19.92 14.95 3.86
CA THR A 39 18.64 15.66 3.71
C THR A 39 18.11 16.14 5.07
N GLU A 40 17.97 17.45 5.28
CA GLU A 40 17.50 18.03 6.54
C GLU A 40 15.99 18.34 6.52
N ILE A 41 15.44 18.70 5.36
CA ILE A 41 14.00 19.01 5.19
C ILE A 41 13.55 20.20 6.07
N LEU A 42 14.38 21.26 6.14
CA LEU A 42 14.16 22.41 7.03
C LEU A 42 14.02 23.75 6.27
N SER A 43 13.83 23.73 4.96
CA SER A 43 13.48 24.94 4.19
C SER A 43 11.96 25.15 4.19
N THR A 44 11.53 26.36 3.85
CA THR A 44 10.09 26.67 3.76
C THR A 44 9.38 25.83 2.70
N TYR A 45 8.10 25.51 2.93
CA TYR A 45 7.23 24.90 1.94
C TYR A 45 5.82 25.44 2.12
N SER A 46 5.19 25.93 1.05
CA SER A 46 3.86 26.56 1.09
C SER A 46 3.06 26.16 -0.13
N PRO A 47 2.14 25.19 -0.03
CA PRO A 47 1.35 24.71 -1.19
C PRO A 47 0.69 25.85 -2.00
N ASP A 48 0.25 26.91 -1.31
CA ASP A 48 -0.47 28.03 -1.90
C ASP A 48 0.44 29.12 -2.50
N GLU A 49 1.73 29.14 -2.13
CA GLU A 49 2.69 30.16 -2.58
C GLU A 49 4.02 29.53 -3.06
N PRO A 50 4.08 29.00 -4.30
CA PRO A 50 5.27 28.33 -4.83
C PRO A 50 6.56 29.14 -4.76
N LYS A 51 6.48 30.48 -4.89
CA LYS A 51 7.64 31.38 -4.77
C LYS A 51 8.29 31.35 -3.39
N LYS A 52 7.54 30.99 -2.35
CA LYS A 52 8.04 30.81 -0.99
C LYS A 52 8.58 29.40 -0.73
N HIS A 53 8.55 28.49 -1.69
CA HIS A 53 9.15 27.17 -1.50
C HIS A 53 10.68 27.26 -1.41
N GLY A 54 11.27 26.44 -0.57
CA GLY A 54 12.70 26.19 -0.51
C GLY A 54 13.56 27.38 -0.11
N LEU A 55 13.01 28.36 0.64
CA LEU A 55 13.83 29.40 1.27
C LEU A 55 14.53 28.79 2.49
N PRO A 56 15.87 28.96 2.62
CA PRO A 56 16.58 28.52 3.81
C PRO A 56 16.03 29.20 5.07
N THR A 57 15.70 28.43 6.10
CA THR A 57 15.28 28.95 7.41
C THR A 57 16.49 29.19 8.32
N ASP A 58 16.28 29.88 9.44
CA ASP A 58 17.30 29.99 10.49
C ASP A 58 17.77 28.61 10.98
N SER A 59 16.88 27.61 11.00
CA SER A 59 17.24 26.27 11.44
C SER A 59 18.29 25.62 10.53
N ILE A 60 18.13 25.70 9.21
CA ILE A 60 19.15 25.16 8.30
C ILE A 60 20.45 25.98 8.40
N LEU A 61 20.35 27.31 8.49
CA LEU A 61 21.53 28.17 8.64
C LEU A 61 22.34 27.80 9.91
N ASN A 62 21.68 27.59 11.05
CA ASN A 62 22.30 27.17 12.31
C ASN A 62 23.01 25.81 12.22
N ILE A 63 22.47 24.85 11.45
CA ILE A 63 23.12 23.55 11.23
C ILE A 63 24.46 23.74 10.51
N TYR A 64 24.48 24.59 9.47
CA TYR A 64 25.70 24.84 8.70
C TYR A 64 26.66 25.81 9.38
N ASP A 65 26.19 26.63 10.32
CA ASP A 65 27.03 27.36 11.28
C ASP A 65 27.84 26.37 12.14
N LYS A 66 27.19 25.32 12.67
CA LYS A 66 27.84 24.25 13.46
C LYS A 66 28.85 23.45 12.64
N TRP A 67 28.48 23.00 11.44
CA TRP A 67 29.45 22.31 10.56
C TRP A 67 30.56 23.22 10.05
N GLY A 68 30.28 24.52 9.87
CA GLY A 68 31.28 25.54 9.51
C GLY A 68 32.41 25.66 10.53
N HIS A 69 32.15 25.31 11.80
CA HIS A 69 33.13 25.24 12.89
C HIS A 69 33.67 23.82 13.15
N GLY A 70 33.39 22.87 12.27
CA GLY A 70 33.81 21.47 12.42
C GLY A 70 35.21 21.14 11.92
N LYS A 71 35.94 22.13 11.36
CA LYS A 71 37.23 21.96 10.67
C LYS A 71 37.19 20.96 9.51
N PHE A 72 36.14 20.99 8.69
CA PHE A 72 36.11 20.24 7.44
C PHE A 72 37.02 20.86 6.36
N GLY A 73 37.54 20.03 5.46
CA GLY A 73 38.18 20.48 4.23
C GLY A 73 37.16 20.98 3.22
N MET A 74 36.03 20.26 3.10
CA MET A 74 34.90 20.61 2.25
C MET A 74 33.58 20.34 2.97
N ILE A 75 32.59 21.21 2.77
CA ILE A 75 31.23 21.01 3.27
C ILE A 75 30.27 21.00 2.08
N LEU A 76 29.55 19.89 1.91
CA LEU A 76 28.44 19.81 0.96
C LEU A 76 27.14 20.28 1.61
N THR A 77 26.34 21.06 0.88
CA THR A 77 24.92 21.19 1.21
C THR A 77 24.22 19.83 1.10
N SER A 78 22.98 19.78 1.56
CA SER A 78 22.00 18.77 1.16
C SER A 78 21.57 18.92 -0.29
N ASN A 79 20.59 18.12 -0.70
CA ASN A 79 19.85 18.28 -1.95
C ASN A 79 19.29 19.72 -2.04
N VAL A 80 19.89 20.53 -2.91
CA VAL A 80 19.29 21.77 -3.38
C VAL A 80 18.64 21.48 -4.74
N LEU A 81 17.31 21.57 -4.77
CA LEU A 81 16.51 21.14 -5.92
C LEU A 81 16.51 22.24 -6.97
N VAL A 82 16.65 21.84 -8.24
CA VAL A 82 16.68 22.78 -9.37
C VAL A 82 15.28 23.07 -9.94
N ASP A 83 14.26 22.37 -9.43
CA ASP A 83 12.87 22.45 -9.87
C ASP A 83 11.92 22.53 -8.65
N PRO A 84 10.90 23.41 -8.67
CA PRO A 84 10.01 23.63 -7.53
C PRO A 84 8.93 22.55 -7.35
N THR A 85 8.77 21.62 -8.30
CA THR A 85 7.69 20.63 -8.32
C THR A 85 8.19 19.18 -8.37
N ASN A 86 9.50 18.97 -8.53
CA ASN A 86 10.15 17.65 -8.56
C ASN A 86 11.09 17.48 -7.37
N LEU A 87 10.51 17.58 -6.17
CA LEU A 87 11.26 17.59 -4.91
C LEU A 87 11.51 16.18 -4.39
N GLU A 88 12.57 16.00 -3.60
CA GLU A 88 12.78 14.77 -2.82
C GLU A 88 11.81 14.73 -1.64
N ALA A 89 11.59 15.88 -1.01
CA ALA A 89 10.63 16.08 0.06
C ALA A 89 10.17 17.55 0.11
N ALA A 90 8.94 17.76 0.60
CA ALA A 90 8.49 19.08 0.99
C ALA A 90 9.42 19.63 2.09
N GLY A 91 10.02 20.80 1.89
CA GLY A 91 11.01 21.38 2.81
C GLY A 91 12.47 21.24 2.35
N ASN A 92 12.74 20.71 1.16
CA ASN A 92 14.07 20.88 0.56
C ASN A 92 14.33 22.35 0.17
N ALA A 93 15.59 22.77 0.14
CA ALA A 93 16.01 24.05 -0.44
C ALA A 93 15.90 24.00 -1.97
N ILE A 94 15.53 25.11 -2.61
CA ILE A 94 15.26 25.12 -4.06
C ILE A 94 15.87 26.38 -4.70
N ILE A 95 16.53 26.21 -5.85
CA ILE A 95 17.00 27.29 -6.71
C ILE A 95 16.42 27.07 -8.10
N TYR A 96 15.61 28.02 -8.55
CA TYR A 96 14.97 27.97 -9.86
C TYR A 96 14.70 29.41 -10.34
N GLN A 97 14.74 29.62 -11.66
CA GLN A 97 14.74 30.95 -12.25
C GLN A 97 13.45 31.74 -11.94
N GLU A 98 12.31 31.06 -11.92
CA GLU A 98 11.00 31.66 -11.72
C GLU A 98 10.77 32.11 -10.26
N GLY A 99 11.54 31.55 -9.32
CA GLY A 99 11.51 31.83 -7.88
C GLY A 99 12.56 32.83 -7.42
N GLU A 100 13.24 33.48 -8.35
CA GLU A 100 14.32 34.42 -8.10
C GLU A 100 13.84 35.64 -7.30
N CYS A 101 14.54 35.95 -6.20
CA CYS A 101 14.28 37.15 -5.40
C CYS A 101 15.49 37.53 -4.53
N HIS A 102 15.50 38.79 -4.07
CA HIS A 102 16.57 39.32 -3.22
C HIS A 102 16.72 38.55 -1.90
N GLU A 103 15.61 38.18 -1.27
CA GLU A 103 15.58 37.41 -0.02
C GLU A 103 16.27 36.04 -0.18
N ARG A 104 15.91 35.29 -1.23
CA ARG A 104 16.55 34.00 -1.54
C ARG A 104 18.06 34.17 -1.72
N ARG A 105 18.49 35.19 -2.48
CA ARG A 105 19.93 35.46 -2.69
C ARG A 105 20.64 35.78 -1.39
N ALA A 106 20.03 36.60 -0.53
CA ALA A 106 20.60 36.93 0.76
C ALA A 106 20.77 35.69 1.65
N LEU A 107 19.75 34.81 1.71
CA LEU A 107 19.79 33.58 2.50
C LEU A 107 20.85 32.59 2.00
N PHE A 108 20.94 32.32 0.69
CA PHE A 108 21.96 31.43 0.14
C PHE A 108 23.37 32.02 0.24
N THR A 109 23.54 33.34 0.12
CA THR A 109 24.83 34.02 0.37
C THR A 109 25.25 33.88 1.83
N HIS A 110 24.30 34.02 2.76
CA HIS A 110 24.56 33.83 4.18
C HIS A 110 24.94 32.39 4.50
N TRP A 111 24.24 31.41 3.92
CA TRP A 111 24.55 30.00 4.05
C TRP A 111 25.98 29.68 3.58
N ALA A 112 26.38 30.17 2.40
CA ALA A 112 27.74 30.02 1.91
C ALA A 112 28.77 30.58 2.90
N LYS A 113 28.49 31.75 3.50
CA LYS A 113 29.38 32.36 4.51
C LYS A 113 29.53 31.49 5.76
N LEU A 114 28.43 30.93 6.28
CA LEU A 114 28.46 30.10 7.48
C LEU A 114 29.31 28.83 7.29
N MET A 115 29.22 28.20 6.12
CA MET A 115 30.03 27.04 5.77
C MET A 115 31.54 27.31 5.74
N LYS A 116 31.94 28.57 5.46
CA LYS A 116 33.35 28.94 5.24
C LYS A 116 34.10 29.38 6.51
N GLN A 117 33.43 29.43 7.67
CA GLN A 117 33.96 30.10 8.87
C GLN A 117 35.34 29.61 9.33
N ASP A 118 35.59 28.30 9.28
CA ASP A 118 36.88 27.73 9.64
C ASP A 118 37.76 27.39 8.43
N GLY A 119 37.48 27.93 7.23
CA GLY A 119 38.29 27.72 6.03
C GLY A 119 37.86 26.53 5.16
N ALA A 120 36.68 25.94 5.40
CA ALA A 120 36.17 24.85 4.58
C ALA A 120 35.70 25.35 3.20
N LEU A 121 35.86 24.50 2.19
CA LEU A 121 35.27 24.76 0.87
C LEU A 121 33.75 24.50 0.92
N ALA A 122 32.95 25.57 0.84
CA ALA A 122 31.50 25.47 0.67
C ALA A 122 31.10 25.04 -0.75
N VAL A 123 30.48 23.86 -0.90
CA VAL A 123 30.04 23.31 -2.20
C VAL A 123 28.57 22.91 -2.12
N MET A 124 27.79 23.27 -3.13
CA MET A 124 26.34 23.00 -3.17
C MET A 124 26.03 21.73 -3.96
N GLN A 125 25.31 20.78 -3.38
CA GLN A 125 24.81 19.62 -4.12
C GLN A 125 23.51 19.95 -4.84
N LEU A 126 23.56 20.00 -6.18
CA LEU A 126 22.40 20.23 -7.04
C LEU A 126 21.71 18.90 -7.37
N SER A 127 20.39 18.88 -7.22
CA SER A 127 19.59 17.65 -7.33
C SER A 127 18.25 17.88 -8.03
N HIS A 128 17.64 16.78 -8.47
CA HIS A 128 16.29 16.72 -9.01
C HIS A 128 15.73 15.31 -8.74
N ALA A 129 14.56 15.20 -8.10
CA ALA A 129 14.12 13.90 -7.59
C ALA A 129 13.62 12.94 -8.68
N GLY A 130 13.04 13.49 -9.74
CA GLY A 130 12.51 12.73 -10.86
C GLY A 130 11.45 11.70 -10.43
N ARG A 131 11.58 10.42 -10.82
CA ARG A 131 10.64 9.36 -10.38
C ARG A 131 10.59 9.12 -8.86
N GLN A 132 11.50 9.71 -8.08
CA GLN A 132 11.50 9.66 -6.61
C GLN A 132 10.76 10.83 -5.96
N THR A 133 10.06 11.67 -6.72
CA THR A 133 9.21 12.70 -6.14
C THR A 133 7.98 12.07 -5.46
N PRO A 134 7.74 12.38 -4.17
CA PRO A 134 6.56 11.88 -3.46
C PRO A 134 5.25 12.31 -4.14
N SER A 135 4.24 11.44 -4.12
CA SER A 135 2.96 11.69 -4.78
C SER A 135 2.21 12.89 -4.20
N TYR A 136 2.43 13.21 -2.92
CA TYR A 136 1.87 14.41 -2.27
C TYR A 136 2.57 15.71 -2.68
N VAL A 137 3.76 15.64 -3.28
CA VAL A 137 4.44 16.80 -3.89
C VAL A 137 4.00 16.94 -5.34
N ASN A 138 4.06 15.84 -6.11
CA ASN A 138 3.68 15.83 -7.51
C ASN A 138 3.24 14.43 -7.94
N LEU A 139 1.99 14.33 -8.42
CA LEU A 139 1.41 13.07 -8.91
C LEU A 139 2.06 12.60 -10.22
N THR A 140 2.59 13.52 -11.04
CA THR A 140 3.21 13.22 -12.33
C THR A 140 4.57 13.91 -12.49
N PRO A 141 5.60 13.49 -11.75
CA PRO A 141 6.93 14.09 -11.84
C PRO A 141 7.61 13.79 -13.19
N TRP A 142 8.75 14.39 -13.46
CA TRP A 142 9.46 14.19 -14.71
C TRP A 142 10.55 13.12 -14.55
N SER A 143 10.79 12.33 -15.59
CA SER A 143 11.87 11.34 -15.59
C SER A 143 12.40 11.08 -17.00
N ALA A 144 13.46 10.27 -17.10
CA ALA A 144 13.96 9.76 -18.38
C ALA A 144 12.90 8.90 -19.10
N SER A 145 12.09 8.14 -18.37
CA SER A 145 11.01 7.29 -18.89
C SER A 145 9.84 7.20 -17.89
N ASP A 146 8.71 6.62 -18.29
CA ASP A 146 7.47 6.52 -17.51
C ASP A 146 7.46 5.40 -16.45
N ILE A 147 8.65 5.04 -15.93
CA ILE A 147 8.82 3.95 -14.97
C ILE A 147 8.56 4.47 -13.55
N GLN A 148 7.40 4.14 -12.96
CA GLN A 148 7.05 4.56 -11.60
C GLN A 148 7.88 3.82 -10.54
N LEU A 149 8.34 4.53 -9.51
CA LEU A 149 8.92 3.90 -8.32
C LEU A 149 7.83 3.31 -7.44
N VAL A 150 7.80 1.98 -7.35
CA VAL A 150 6.89 1.23 -6.47
C VAL A 150 7.68 0.69 -5.30
N SER A 151 7.97 1.56 -4.32
CA SER A 151 8.71 1.25 -3.10
C SER A 151 7.95 1.79 -1.89
N GLY A 152 7.93 1.03 -0.79
CA GLY A 152 7.32 1.44 0.48
C GLY A 152 8.31 2.07 1.48
N VAL A 153 9.53 2.41 1.03
CA VAL A 153 10.55 3.03 1.91
C VAL A 153 10.04 4.39 2.42
N ARG A 154 10.17 4.62 3.73
CA ARG A 154 9.65 5.81 4.45
C ARG A 154 8.12 6.00 4.37
N TYR A 155 7.34 4.93 4.21
CA TYR A 155 5.86 5.01 4.18
C TYR A 155 5.32 6.00 3.12
N THR A 156 6.09 6.25 2.07
CA THR A 156 5.80 7.26 1.05
C THR A 156 5.46 6.59 -0.27
N THR A 157 4.42 7.06 -0.95
CA THR A 157 4.13 6.72 -2.35
C THR A 157 4.76 7.75 -3.29
N TYR A 158 5.18 7.30 -4.47
CA TYR A 158 5.83 8.15 -5.47
C TYR A 158 4.91 8.40 -6.67
N GLY A 159 4.96 9.62 -7.24
CA GLY A 159 4.18 9.96 -8.43
C GLY A 159 4.57 9.12 -9.65
N LYS A 160 3.63 8.92 -10.59
CA LYS A 160 3.90 8.20 -11.85
C LYS A 160 4.57 9.16 -12.84
N PRO A 161 5.85 8.96 -13.19
CA PRO A 161 6.57 9.98 -13.94
C PRO A 161 6.09 10.08 -15.38
N LYS A 162 6.17 11.29 -15.95
CA LYS A 162 6.07 11.55 -17.38
C LYS A 162 7.48 11.58 -18.00
N PRO A 163 7.68 10.95 -19.16
CA PRO A 163 8.96 10.99 -19.86
C PRO A 163 9.19 12.39 -20.42
N LEU A 164 10.36 12.98 -20.15
CA LEU A 164 10.77 14.26 -20.74
C LEU A 164 10.90 14.13 -22.27
N SER A 165 10.42 15.10 -23.04
CA SER A 165 10.80 15.23 -24.47
C SER A 165 12.26 15.67 -24.61
N THR A 166 12.86 15.52 -25.80
CA THR A 166 14.26 15.94 -26.05
C THR A 166 14.44 17.44 -25.77
N GLU A 167 13.43 18.25 -26.13
CA GLU A 167 13.37 19.68 -25.89
C GLU A 167 13.27 19.99 -24.39
N GLN A 168 12.43 19.25 -23.66
CA GLN A 168 12.32 19.41 -22.20
C GLN A 168 13.55 18.94 -21.44
N VAL A 169 14.34 17.99 -21.97
CA VAL A 169 15.65 17.68 -21.35
C VAL A 169 16.55 18.92 -21.35
N LYS A 170 16.50 19.73 -22.42
CA LYS A 170 17.25 20.99 -22.46
C LYS A 170 16.67 22.01 -21.47
N THR A 171 15.38 22.31 -21.53
CA THR A 171 14.77 23.42 -20.76
C THR A 171 14.55 23.07 -19.28
N GLU A 172 14.09 21.86 -18.98
CA GLU A 172 13.69 21.44 -17.63
C GLU A 172 14.78 20.69 -16.87
N VAL A 173 15.89 20.34 -17.52
CA VAL A 173 17.03 19.69 -16.85
C VAL A 173 18.28 20.53 -17.05
N VAL A 174 18.83 20.58 -18.26
CA VAL A 174 20.13 21.22 -18.51
C VAL A 174 20.13 22.68 -18.05
N ASP A 175 19.16 23.48 -18.49
CA ASP A 175 19.11 24.92 -18.18
C ASP A 175 18.84 25.20 -16.71
N ARG A 176 18.01 24.38 -16.04
CA ARG A 176 17.77 24.51 -14.59
C ARG A 176 19.02 24.22 -13.77
N PHE A 177 19.77 23.16 -14.10
CA PHE A 177 21.04 22.86 -13.43
C PHE A 177 22.09 23.95 -13.68
N VAL A 178 22.20 24.47 -14.90
CA VAL A 178 23.13 25.56 -15.25
C VAL A 178 22.77 26.84 -14.49
N TYR A 179 21.48 27.22 -14.46
CA TYR A 179 21.01 28.37 -13.70
C TYR A 179 21.35 28.23 -12.22
N ALA A 180 21.07 27.08 -11.61
CA ALA A 180 21.37 26.85 -10.20
C ALA A 180 22.88 26.87 -9.89
N ALA A 181 23.73 26.38 -10.82
CA ALA A 181 25.18 26.46 -10.66
C ALA A 181 25.70 27.90 -10.71
N LYS A 182 25.19 28.70 -11.67
CA LYS A 182 25.49 30.14 -11.77
C LYS A 182 25.04 30.89 -10.52
N TYR A 183 23.85 30.58 -10.04
CA TYR A 183 23.32 31.13 -8.80
C TYR A 183 24.23 30.84 -7.60
N ALA A 184 24.68 29.59 -7.46
CA ALA A 184 25.59 29.19 -6.38
C ALA A 184 26.93 29.95 -6.46
N TYR A 185 27.49 30.10 -7.67
CA TYR A 185 28.71 30.89 -7.90
C TYR A 185 28.52 32.36 -7.47
N GLU A 186 27.42 32.99 -7.90
CA GLU A 186 27.09 34.39 -7.56
C GLU A 186 26.84 34.60 -6.06
N CYS A 187 26.30 33.59 -5.35
CA CYS A 187 26.13 33.60 -3.90
C CYS A 187 27.44 33.30 -3.12
N GLY A 188 28.55 33.04 -3.82
CA GLY A 188 29.87 32.88 -3.20
C GLY A 188 30.15 31.47 -2.63
N PHE A 189 29.49 30.44 -3.15
CA PHE A 189 29.93 29.05 -2.98
C PHE A 189 31.21 28.82 -3.80
N HIS A 190 32.10 27.94 -3.32
CA HIS A 190 33.32 27.56 -4.06
C HIS A 190 33.05 26.55 -5.18
N GLY A 191 31.85 25.95 -5.23
CA GLY A 191 31.51 24.99 -6.27
C GLY A 191 30.14 24.36 -6.13
N ILE A 192 29.87 23.43 -7.04
CA ILE A 192 28.71 22.54 -7.01
C ILE A 192 29.11 21.06 -7.12
N GLN A 193 28.20 20.19 -6.70
CA GLN A 193 28.23 18.76 -6.98
C GLN A 193 26.94 18.36 -7.69
N LEU A 194 27.06 17.72 -8.86
CA LEU A 194 25.91 17.14 -9.55
C LEU A 194 25.52 15.81 -8.90
N HIS A 195 24.26 15.66 -8.48
CA HIS A 195 23.79 14.41 -7.90
C HIS A 195 23.33 13.41 -8.98
N ALA A 196 24.23 12.51 -9.38
CA ALA A 196 23.99 11.45 -10.37
C ALA A 196 24.06 10.04 -9.73
N ALA A 197 23.46 9.90 -8.55
CA ALA A 197 23.48 8.68 -7.75
C ALA A 197 22.10 8.42 -7.10
N HIS A 198 21.97 7.29 -6.40
CA HIS A 198 20.82 6.92 -5.55
C HIS A 198 19.45 6.86 -6.24
N GLY A 199 19.41 6.91 -7.57
CA GLY A 199 18.18 6.86 -8.36
C GLY A 199 17.47 8.21 -8.51
N TYR A 200 18.12 9.34 -8.21
CA TYR A 200 17.65 10.68 -8.59
C TYR A 200 17.72 10.91 -10.11
N LEU A 201 17.19 12.03 -10.62
CA LEU A 201 16.95 12.21 -12.06
C LEU A 201 18.17 11.92 -12.95
N LEU A 202 19.35 12.45 -12.63
CA LEU A 202 20.54 12.21 -13.45
C LEU A 202 20.95 10.71 -13.44
N SER A 203 20.79 10.04 -12.30
CA SER A 203 20.95 8.58 -12.20
C SER A 203 19.87 7.82 -12.99
N GLN A 204 18.67 8.39 -13.13
CA GLN A 204 17.59 7.78 -13.92
C GLN A 204 17.88 7.80 -15.41
N PHE A 205 18.65 8.79 -15.89
CA PHE A 205 19.16 8.82 -17.27
C PHE A 205 20.31 7.83 -17.48
N THR A 206 21.24 7.71 -16.54
CA THR A 206 22.40 6.81 -16.71
C THR A 206 22.02 5.33 -16.58
N SER A 207 21.00 5.01 -15.80
CA SER A 207 20.58 3.64 -15.51
C SER A 207 19.75 3.01 -16.64
N PRO A 208 20.10 1.79 -17.10
CA PRO A 208 19.29 1.06 -18.09
C PRO A 208 17.95 0.55 -17.54
N THR A 209 17.77 0.47 -16.21
CA THR A 209 16.51 -0.02 -15.62
C THR A 209 15.42 1.05 -15.66
N THR A 210 15.80 2.33 -15.59
CA THR A 210 14.89 3.48 -15.62
C THR A 210 14.90 4.26 -16.92
N ASN A 211 15.97 4.20 -17.72
CA ASN A 211 16.04 4.84 -19.03
C ASN A 211 15.71 3.84 -20.14
N LYS A 212 14.48 3.91 -20.66
CA LYS A 212 13.99 3.10 -21.79
C LYS A 212 13.87 3.92 -23.09
N ARG A 213 14.54 5.08 -23.15
CA ARG A 213 14.49 5.95 -24.33
C ARG A 213 15.23 5.35 -25.51
N THR A 214 14.79 5.72 -26.71
CA THR A 214 15.39 5.34 -28.00
C THR A 214 15.99 6.53 -28.76
N ASP A 215 15.98 7.72 -28.16
CA ASP A 215 16.56 8.95 -28.72
C ASP A 215 18.03 9.15 -28.29
N LYS A 216 18.57 10.36 -28.51
CA LYS A 216 19.96 10.69 -28.19
C LYS A 216 20.32 10.63 -26.69
N TYR A 217 19.32 10.48 -25.81
CA TYR A 217 19.51 10.35 -24.36
C TYR A 217 19.31 8.92 -23.84
N GLY A 218 19.07 7.93 -24.71
CA GLY A 218 18.87 6.52 -24.31
C GLY A 218 19.61 5.49 -25.15
N GLY A 219 19.48 4.22 -24.77
CA GLY A 219 20.17 3.10 -25.42
C GLY A 219 21.60 2.94 -24.94
N SER A 220 22.58 3.38 -25.74
CA SER A 220 24.02 3.20 -25.47
C SER A 220 24.47 3.92 -24.20
N LEU A 221 25.56 3.45 -23.57
CA LEU A 221 26.12 4.10 -22.39
C LEU A 221 26.46 5.57 -22.65
N GLU A 222 27.02 5.87 -23.83
CA GLU A 222 27.32 7.23 -24.29
C GLU A 222 26.07 8.14 -24.29
N ASN A 223 24.95 7.65 -24.83
CA ASN A 223 23.70 8.41 -24.85
C ASN A 223 23.13 8.60 -23.44
N ARG A 224 23.19 7.57 -22.59
CA ARG A 224 22.63 7.61 -21.24
C ARG A 224 23.35 8.61 -20.31
N GLN A 225 24.65 8.85 -20.50
CA GLN A 225 25.40 9.86 -19.76
C GLN A 225 25.41 11.26 -20.41
N ARG A 226 24.86 11.40 -21.63
CA ARG A 226 24.92 12.63 -22.42
C ARG A 226 24.37 13.85 -21.68
N VAL A 227 23.27 13.70 -20.94
CA VAL A 227 22.67 14.82 -20.19
C VAL A 227 23.60 15.39 -19.13
N ILE A 228 24.41 14.56 -18.48
CA ILE A 228 25.39 14.99 -17.46
C ILE A 228 26.50 15.82 -18.12
N LEU A 229 26.96 15.39 -19.29
CA LEU A 229 27.99 16.11 -20.05
C LEU A 229 27.47 17.43 -20.64
N GLU A 230 26.23 17.44 -21.13
CA GLU A 230 25.57 18.68 -21.57
C GLU A 230 25.46 19.69 -20.42
N ILE A 231 25.08 19.25 -19.21
CA ILE A 231 25.09 20.09 -18.00
C ILE A 231 26.49 20.60 -17.68
N TYR A 232 27.49 19.72 -17.60
CA TYR A 232 28.87 20.09 -17.25
C TYR A 232 29.44 21.12 -18.24
N ASN A 233 29.30 20.86 -19.54
CA ASN A 233 29.82 21.75 -20.58
C ASN A 233 29.13 23.12 -20.57
N ALA A 234 27.81 23.14 -20.35
CA ALA A 234 27.07 24.40 -20.24
C ALA A 234 27.45 25.19 -18.98
N ILE A 235 27.68 24.53 -17.85
CA ILE A 235 28.20 25.17 -16.64
C ILE A 235 29.59 25.76 -16.90
N ARG A 236 30.49 25.03 -17.57
CA ARG A 236 31.85 25.52 -17.87
C ARG A 236 31.89 26.64 -18.90
N ALA A 237 30.91 26.71 -19.80
CA ALA A 237 30.76 27.82 -20.73
C ALA A 237 30.41 29.12 -19.99
N GLU A 238 29.57 29.05 -18.95
CA GLU A 238 29.19 30.21 -18.12
C GLU A 238 30.21 30.52 -17.02
N ILE A 239 30.86 29.49 -16.47
CA ILE A 239 31.78 29.58 -15.32
C ILE A 239 33.09 28.85 -15.66
N PRO A 240 34.06 29.54 -16.27
CA PRO A 240 35.34 28.95 -16.64
C PRO A 240 36.10 28.38 -15.43
N ALA A 241 36.82 27.27 -15.62
CA ALA A 241 37.59 26.63 -14.55
C ALA A 241 38.63 27.57 -13.90
N SER A 242 39.12 28.57 -14.65
CA SER A 242 40.05 29.60 -14.16
C SER A 242 39.48 30.50 -13.05
N THR A 243 38.17 30.48 -12.83
CA THR A 243 37.53 31.18 -11.69
C THR A 243 37.79 30.47 -10.35
N GLY A 244 38.32 29.24 -10.37
CA GLY A 244 38.49 28.40 -9.19
C GLY A 244 37.19 27.73 -8.72
N PHE A 245 36.08 27.88 -9.46
CA PHE A 245 34.80 27.24 -9.14
C PHE A 245 34.85 25.74 -9.40
N LEU A 246 34.62 24.95 -8.34
CA LEU A 246 34.64 23.49 -8.38
C LEU A 246 33.35 22.94 -9.00
N VAL A 247 33.49 21.97 -9.89
CA VAL A 247 32.37 21.18 -10.42
C VAL A 247 32.69 19.72 -10.19
N GLY A 248 31.98 19.12 -9.22
CA GLY A 248 32.07 17.71 -8.91
C GLY A 248 30.82 16.92 -9.28
N ILE A 249 30.90 15.60 -9.12
CA ILE A 249 29.79 14.69 -9.37
C ILE A 249 29.73 13.62 -8.28
N LYS A 250 28.51 13.29 -7.83
CA LYS A 250 28.25 12.11 -7.02
C LYS A 250 27.69 11.03 -7.92
N THR A 251 28.35 9.87 -7.97
CA THR A 251 27.95 8.78 -8.87
C THR A 251 27.85 7.45 -8.12
N ASN A 252 26.98 6.58 -8.63
CA ASN A 252 26.81 5.23 -8.10
C ASN A 252 27.94 4.33 -8.56
N SER A 253 28.38 3.51 -7.63
CA SER A 253 29.41 2.51 -7.85
C SER A 253 28.93 1.33 -8.70
N VAL A 254 27.86 0.68 -8.24
CA VAL A 254 27.17 -0.43 -8.92
C VAL A 254 25.68 -0.35 -8.56
N GLU A 255 24.81 -0.72 -9.50
CA GLU A 255 23.39 -0.95 -9.20
C GLU A 255 23.19 -2.43 -8.85
N PHE A 256 22.79 -2.72 -7.61
CA PHE A 256 22.61 -4.11 -7.12
C PHE A 256 21.37 -4.83 -7.67
N GLN A 257 20.83 -4.35 -8.79
CA GLN A 257 19.62 -4.84 -9.47
C GLN A 257 20.00 -5.79 -10.61
N ALA A 258 19.13 -6.75 -10.92
CA ALA A 258 19.22 -7.48 -12.18
C ALA A 258 19.09 -6.47 -13.34
N GLU A 259 19.98 -6.55 -14.34
CA GLU A 259 20.05 -5.62 -15.48
C GLU A 259 20.48 -4.17 -15.15
N GLY A 260 21.00 -3.90 -13.95
CA GLY A 260 21.56 -2.59 -13.57
C GLY A 260 22.92 -2.29 -14.21
N THR A 261 23.43 -1.08 -13.96
CA THR A 261 24.76 -0.64 -14.41
C THR A 261 25.86 -1.54 -13.82
N THR A 262 26.65 -2.15 -14.70
CA THR A 262 27.77 -3.04 -14.34
C THR A 262 29.01 -2.26 -13.88
N LEU A 263 29.94 -2.92 -13.19
CA LEU A 263 31.20 -2.33 -12.75
C LEU A 263 32.02 -1.74 -13.92
N GLU A 264 32.13 -2.47 -15.03
CA GLU A 264 32.87 -2.01 -16.21
C GLU A 264 32.20 -0.79 -16.87
N GLN A 265 30.87 -0.75 -16.92
CA GLN A 265 30.14 0.45 -17.34
C GLN A 265 30.35 1.61 -16.36
N GLY A 266 30.43 1.32 -15.05
CA GLY A 266 30.80 2.29 -14.02
C GLY A 266 32.18 2.90 -14.26
N LYS A 267 33.20 2.07 -14.50
CA LYS A 267 34.56 2.49 -14.85
C LYS A 267 34.57 3.35 -16.12
N GLU A 268 33.81 2.97 -17.13
CA GLU A 268 33.70 3.73 -18.38
C GLU A 268 33.11 5.13 -18.15
N MET A 269 32.00 5.22 -17.40
CA MET A 269 31.43 6.53 -17.03
C MET A 269 32.43 7.39 -16.25
N CYS A 270 33.13 6.78 -15.28
CA CYS A 270 34.17 7.46 -14.52
C CYS A 270 35.32 7.98 -15.40
N ARG A 271 35.73 7.23 -16.43
CA ARG A 271 36.73 7.67 -17.40
C ARG A 271 36.26 8.91 -18.15
N VAL A 272 35.01 8.90 -18.60
CA VAL A 272 34.41 10.04 -19.28
C VAL A 272 34.32 11.27 -18.36
N TYR A 273 34.07 11.09 -17.06
CA TYR A 273 34.08 12.21 -16.09
C TYR A 273 35.49 12.79 -15.87
N GLU A 274 36.52 11.95 -15.77
CA GLU A 274 37.93 12.39 -15.72
C GLU A 274 38.29 13.18 -17.00
N GLU A 275 37.98 12.63 -18.18
CA GLU A 275 38.27 13.25 -19.47
C GLU A 275 37.55 14.59 -19.67
N SER A 276 36.31 14.70 -19.16
CA SER A 276 35.54 15.94 -19.20
C SER A 276 36.12 17.03 -18.29
N GLY A 277 36.90 16.66 -17.26
CA GLY A 277 37.54 17.59 -16.34
C GLY A 277 36.72 17.91 -15.09
N PHE A 278 35.95 16.95 -14.56
CA PHE A 278 35.36 17.11 -13.22
C PHE A 278 36.47 17.30 -12.17
N ASP A 279 36.32 18.25 -11.26
CA ASP A 279 37.35 18.55 -10.26
C ASP A 279 37.42 17.47 -9.18
N PHE A 280 36.27 16.92 -8.82
CA PHE A 280 36.16 15.82 -7.87
C PHE A 280 34.98 14.90 -8.15
N VAL A 281 35.09 13.67 -7.66
CA VAL A 281 34.03 12.67 -7.69
C VAL A 281 33.80 12.15 -6.27
N GLU A 282 32.54 12.03 -5.87
CA GLU A 282 32.16 11.33 -4.65
C GLU A 282 31.56 9.97 -5.04
N LEU A 283 32.23 8.89 -4.65
CA LEU A 283 31.75 7.53 -4.87
C LEU A 283 30.79 7.12 -3.75
N SER A 284 29.60 6.65 -4.14
CA SER A 284 28.57 6.13 -3.26
C SER A 284 27.91 4.88 -3.89
N GLY A 285 26.93 4.25 -3.23
CA GLY A 285 26.25 3.08 -3.81
C GLY A 285 24.85 2.84 -3.25
N GLY A 286 24.04 2.08 -4.00
CA GLY A 286 22.64 1.72 -3.70
C GLY A 286 21.59 2.60 -4.39
N THR A 287 20.33 2.14 -4.38
CA THR A 287 19.13 2.90 -4.82
C THR A 287 17.97 2.64 -3.85
N TYR A 288 16.88 3.43 -3.90
CA TYR A 288 15.68 3.22 -3.06
C TYR A 288 14.96 1.88 -3.30
N GLU A 289 15.26 1.19 -4.41
CA GLU A 289 14.74 -0.14 -4.73
C GLU A 289 15.62 -1.26 -4.16
N LYS A 290 16.92 -0.99 -3.91
CA LYS A 290 17.83 -1.90 -3.19
C LYS A 290 18.96 -1.10 -2.56
N MET A 291 18.75 -0.73 -1.30
CA MET A 291 19.74 0.02 -0.53
C MET A 291 20.98 -0.85 -0.29
N ALA A 292 22.16 -0.36 -0.67
CA ALA A 292 23.43 -1.07 -0.51
C ALA A 292 23.83 -1.29 0.97
N PHE A 293 23.08 -0.71 1.91
CA PHE A 293 23.35 -0.78 3.34
C PHE A 293 22.97 -2.13 3.99
N CYS A 294 22.28 -3.02 3.27
CA CYS A 294 21.63 -4.19 3.88
C CYS A 294 22.28 -5.56 3.54
N HIS A 295 23.41 -5.61 2.82
CA HIS A 295 24.09 -6.87 2.49
C HIS A 295 25.49 -6.89 3.10
N GLU A 296 25.62 -7.48 4.28
CA GLU A 296 26.88 -7.51 5.02
C GLU A 296 27.63 -8.82 4.77
N ARG A 297 28.75 -8.76 4.05
CA ARG A 297 29.83 -9.75 4.24
C ARG A 297 30.61 -9.38 5.50
N GLU A 298 31.07 -10.37 6.24
CA GLU A 298 31.84 -10.18 7.47
C GLU A 298 33.16 -9.40 7.24
N SER A 299 33.73 -9.52 6.03
CA SER A 299 34.90 -8.75 5.57
C SER A 299 34.61 -7.25 5.38
N THR A 300 33.37 -6.86 5.05
CA THR A 300 32.93 -5.47 4.87
C THR A 300 32.72 -4.80 6.23
N LYS A 301 32.26 -5.54 7.25
CA LYS A 301 32.17 -5.06 8.65
C LYS A 301 33.54 -4.69 9.22
N LYS A 302 34.56 -5.53 8.99
CA LYS A 302 35.92 -5.32 9.53
C LYS A 302 36.66 -4.13 8.92
N ARG A 303 36.33 -3.71 7.69
CA ARG A 303 37.03 -2.63 6.98
C ARG A 303 36.34 -1.27 7.07
N GLU A 304 35.17 -1.19 7.71
CA GLU A 304 34.40 0.05 7.96
C GLU A 304 34.10 0.92 6.72
N ALA A 305 34.24 0.37 5.51
CA ALA A 305 34.03 1.09 4.27
C ALA A 305 33.26 0.21 3.29
N PHE A 306 31.96 0.49 3.15
CA PHE A 306 31.01 -0.34 2.39
C PHE A 306 31.41 -0.50 0.91
N PHE A 307 32.17 0.46 0.38
CA PHE A 307 32.53 0.56 -1.03
C PHE A 307 34.05 0.52 -1.26
N LEU A 308 34.86 0.10 -0.28
CA LEU A 308 36.33 0.18 -0.40
C LEU A 308 36.87 -0.68 -1.54
N GLU A 309 36.43 -1.95 -1.64
CA GLU A 309 36.85 -2.86 -2.71
C GLU A 309 36.49 -2.30 -4.10
N PHE A 310 35.35 -1.63 -4.20
CA PHE A 310 34.95 -0.96 -5.43
C PHE A 310 35.79 0.30 -5.71
N ALA A 311 36.04 1.10 -4.68
CA ALA A 311 36.84 2.31 -4.81
C ALA A 311 38.25 1.95 -5.25
N GLU A 312 38.84 0.87 -4.74
CA GLU A 312 40.14 0.33 -5.17
C GLU A 312 40.16 0.00 -6.68
N GLU A 313 39.05 -0.44 -7.25
CA GLU A 313 38.95 -0.73 -8.69
C GLU A 313 38.70 0.50 -9.58
N ILE A 314 38.02 1.52 -9.06
CA ILE A 314 37.62 2.71 -9.83
C ILE A 314 38.61 3.86 -9.68
N ARG A 315 39.19 4.02 -8.50
CA ARG A 315 40.15 5.06 -8.16
C ARG A 315 41.32 5.18 -9.15
N PRO A 316 41.87 4.08 -9.72
CA PRO A 316 42.92 4.17 -10.74
C PRO A 316 42.50 4.85 -12.05
N VAL A 317 41.20 4.98 -12.33
CA VAL A 317 40.70 5.69 -13.52
C VAL A 317 40.96 7.21 -13.42
N PHE A 318 40.98 7.74 -12.20
CA PHE A 318 41.11 9.17 -11.94
C PHE A 318 42.58 9.55 -11.73
N ASN A 319 43.17 10.34 -12.63
CA ASN A 319 44.55 10.79 -12.49
C ASN A 319 44.63 12.20 -11.92
N LYS A 320 43.69 13.06 -12.33
CA LYS A 320 43.59 14.47 -11.92
C LYS A 320 42.45 14.67 -10.96
N THR A 321 41.27 14.12 -11.25
CA THR A 321 40.07 14.30 -10.43
C THR A 321 40.29 13.76 -9.01
N ILE A 322 39.89 14.54 -8.01
CA ILE A 322 39.98 14.12 -6.60
C ILE A 322 38.84 13.16 -6.27
N VAL A 323 39.15 11.97 -5.74
CA VAL A 323 38.15 10.99 -5.31
C VAL A 323 37.89 11.16 -3.82
N TYR A 324 36.61 11.37 -3.48
CA TYR A 324 36.08 11.22 -2.14
C TYR A 324 35.31 9.91 -2.02
N LEU A 325 35.45 9.23 -0.90
CA LEU A 325 34.70 8.01 -0.60
C LEU A 325 33.79 8.26 0.60
N THR A 326 32.49 8.00 0.41
CA THR A 326 31.49 8.15 1.47
C THR A 326 30.76 6.83 1.71
N GLY A 327 30.86 6.31 2.92
CA GLY A 327 30.06 5.17 3.34
C GLY A 327 30.76 4.29 4.38
N GLY A 328 30.41 4.47 5.65
CA GLY A 328 30.74 3.52 6.71
C GLY A 328 31.85 3.95 7.67
N PHE A 329 32.70 4.91 7.32
CA PHE A 329 33.84 5.30 8.16
C PHE A 329 33.43 5.66 9.59
N ARG A 330 34.06 5.02 10.60
CA ARG A 330 33.83 5.28 12.02
C ARG A 330 35.12 5.51 12.80
N SER A 331 36.20 4.82 12.48
CA SER A 331 37.50 4.93 13.16
C SER A 331 38.53 5.72 12.36
N VAL A 332 39.45 6.38 13.07
CA VAL A 332 40.61 7.06 12.46
C VAL A 332 41.46 6.05 11.70
N SER A 333 41.67 4.85 12.25
CA SER A 333 42.44 3.80 11.58
C SER A 333 41.88 3.38 10.23
N ALA A 334 40.57 3.25 10.09
CA ALA A 334 39.94 2.93 8.80
C ALA A 334 40.10 4.08 7.79
N MET A 335 39.93 5.33 8.25
CA MET A 335 40.11 6.51 7.40
C MET A 335 41.55 6.63 6.89
N VAL A 336 42.53 6.49 7.79
CA VAL A 336 43.96 6.51 7.45
C VAL A 336 44.32 5.38 6.49
N ALA A 337 43.81 4.16 6.72
CA ALA A 337 44.06 3.03 5.84
C ALA A 337 43.51 3.25 4.42
N ALA A 338 42.32 3.85 4.28
CA ALA A 338 41.72 4.16 2.98
C ALA A 338 42.53 5.20 2.18
N ILE A 339 43.13 6.20 2.86
CA ILE A 339 44.03 7.16 2.20
C ILE A 339 45.37 6.51 1.87
N SER A 340 45.95 5.76 2.82
CA SER A 340 47.29 5.17 2.68
C SER A 340 47.35 4.08 1.61
N SER A 341 46.26 3.35 1.41
CA SER A 341 46.10 2.38 0.30
C SER A 341 45.84 3.05 -1.05
N ASN A 342 45.70 4.38 -1.09
CA ASN A 342 45.27 5.15 -2.25
C ASN A 342 43.92 4.67 -2.81
N ALA A 343 43.02 4.15 -1.97
CA ALA A 343 41.64 3.83 -2.37
C ALA A 343 40.78 5.09 -2.54
N THR A 344 41.15 6.18 -1.86
CA THR A 344 40.51 7.50 -1.97
C THR A 344 41.51 8.59 -1.60
N GLN A 345 41.29 9.83 -2.04
CA GLN A 345 42.08 10.99 -1.58
C GLN A 345 41.38 11.76 -0.46
N GLY A 346 40.06 11.65 -0.35
CA GLY A 346 39.26 12.30 0.68
C GLY A 346 38.23 11.37 1.34
N ILE A 347 37.83 11.74 2.56
CA ILE A 347 36.93 10.97 3.43
C ILE A 347 35.61 11.71 3.60
N GLY A 348 34.52 11.11 3.14
CA GLY A 348 33.18 11.64 3.32
C GLY A 348 32.49 11.11 4.59
N LEU A 349 31.97 12.03 5.41
CA LEU A 349 31.24 11.73 6.64
C LEU A 349 29.78 12.18 6.53
N GLY A 350 28.86 11.23 6.75
CA GLY A 350 27.42 11.45 6.89
C GLY A 350 26.99 11.34 8.35
N ARG A 351 26.11 10.40 8.71
CA ARG A 351 25.58 10.20 10.08
C ARG A 351 26.51 10.51 11.28
N PRO A 352 27.80 10.11 11.33
CA PRO A 352 28.69 10.46 12.46
C PRO A 352 28.74 11.95 12.84
N ILE A 353 28.62 12.84 11.86
CA ILE A 353 28.72 14.30 12.07
C ILE A 353 27.38 14.96 12.45
N THR A 354 26.29 14.18 12.52
CA THR A 354 25.04 14.63 13.17
C THR A 354 25.14 14.42 14.68
N ALA A 355 25.81 13.34 15.11
CA ALA A 355 26.11 13.10 16.51
C ALA A 355 27.22 14.00 17.03
N GLU A 356 28.24 14.30 16.20
CA GLU A 356 29.37 15.15 16.58
C GLU A 356 29.82 16.08 15.43
N PRO A 357 29.28 17.31 15.33
CA PRO A 357 29.55 18.23 14.22
C PRO A 357 31.01 18.67 14.06
N ASP A 358 31.80 18.62 15.14
CA ASP A 358 33.23 18.92 15.19
C ASP A 358 34.13 17.67 15.21
N LEU A 359 33.61 16.51 14.80
CA LEU A 359 34.38 15.27 14.73
C LEU A 359 35.71 15.41 13.96
N PRO A 360 35.78 16.06 12.77
CA PRO A 360 37.06 16.24 12.08
C PRO A 360 38.07 17.03 12.91
N LYS A 361 37.65 18.15 13.52
CA LYS A 361 38.50 18.93 14.43
C LYS A 361 39.11 18.07 15.53
N LYS A 362 38.28 17.29 16.23
CA LYS A 362 38.73 16.41 17.32
C LYS A 362 39.67 15.30 16.85
N ILE A 363 39.45 14.74 15.65
CA ILE A 363 40.35 13.74 15.05
C ILE A 363 41.71 14.37 14.72
N LEU A 364 41.72 15.56 14.12
CA LEU A 364 42.95 16.27 13.74
C LEU A 364 43.77 16.71 14.95
N GLU A 365 43.10 17.03 16.07
CA GLU A 365 43.75 17.34 17.35
C GLU A 365 44.25 16.09 18.09
N GLY A 366 43.93 14.89 17.62
CA GLY A 366 44.24 13.62 18.30
C GLY A 366 43.40 13.35 19.54
N SER A 367 42.30 14.09 19.72
CA SER A 367 41.43 14.04 20.91
C SER A 367 40.51 12.83 20.94
N VAL A 368 40.18 12.24 19.77
CA VAL A 368 39.31 11.06 19.67
C VAL A 368 39.81 10.07 18.61
N PRO A 369 39.75 8.74 18.87
CA PRO A 369 40.18 7.72 17.91
C PRO A 369 39.05 7.25 16.95
N SER A 370 37.81 7.68 17.19
CA SER A 370 36.64 7.29 16.40
C SER A 370 35.43 8.22 16.62
N ALA A 371 34.41 8.06 15.78
CA ALA A 371 33.08 8.62 15.95
C ALA A 371 32.35 8.08 17.20
N VAL A 372 31.26 8.73 17.57
CA VAL A 372 30.34 8.24 18.60
C VAL A 372 29.71 6.92 18.15
N GLN A 373 29.64 5.95 19.06
CA GLN A 373 28.97 4.68 18.84
C GLN A 373 27.56 4.72 19.41
N ASP A 374 26.60 5.04 18.54
CA ASP A 374 25.18 5.02 18.87
C ASP A 374 24.71 3.59 19.26
N GLN A 375 23.66 3.49 20.07
CA GLN A 375 23.08 2.22 20.52
C GLN A 375 21.95 1.70 19.61
N PHE A 376 21.73 2.33 18.45
CA PHE A 376 20.76 1.83 17.46
C PHE A 376 21.27 0.57 16.75
N ASP A 377 20.35 -0.33 16.39
CA ASP A 377 20.65 -1.43 15.48
C ASP A 377 20.98 -0.85 14.08
N PRO A 378 22.20 -1.06 13.55
CA PRO A 378 22.59 -0.53 12.25
C PRO A 378 21.75 -1.08 11.09
N ASN A 379 21.07 -2.22 11.28
CA ASN A 379 20.15 -2.80 10.29
C ASN A 379 18.81 -2.05 10.22
N GLN A 380 18.47 -1.26 11.24
CA GLN A 380 17.24 -0.46 11.27
C GLN A 380 17.47 0.91 10.60
N LEU A 381 17.66 0.89 9.28
CA LEU A 381 18.02 2.08 8.51
C LEU A 381 17.06 3.26 8.73
N THR A 382 15.75 3.01 8.74
CA THR A 382 14.73 4.05 8.97
C THR A 382 14.92 4.73 10.33
N LEU A 383 15.13 3.94 11.39
CA LEU A 383 15.31 4.47 12.74
C LEU A 383 16.61 5.27 12.85
N THR A 384 17.72 4.76 12.31
CA THR A 384 19.00 5.50 12.31
C THR A 384 18.92 6.79 11.49
N ALA A 385 18.14 6.82 10.40
CA ALA A 385 17.90 8.03 9.63
C ALA A 385 17.08 9.07 10.41
N LEU A 386 16.02 8.63 11.11
CA LEU A 386 15.21 9.50 11.98
C LEU A 386 16.04 10.08 13.12
N ALA A 387 16.92 9.28 13.73
CA ALA A 387 17.82 9.72 14.78
C ALA A 387 18.77 10.83 14.28
N SER A 388 19.41 10.64 13.12
CA SER A 388 20.23 11.68 12.49
C SER A 388 19.42 12.93 12.13
N GLY A 389 18.20 12.77 11.61
CA GLY A 389 17.28 13.88 11.34
C GLY A 389 16.94 14.67 12.62
N THR A 390 16.71 13.96 13.73
CA THR A 390 16.45 14.56 15.04
C THR A 390 17.66 15.35 15.54
N GLN A 391 18.87 14.81 15.42
CA GLN A 391 20.09 15.54 15.80
C GLN A 391 20.30 16.78 14.93
N MET A 392 20.03 16.71 13.62
CA MET A 392 20.10 17.89 12.75
C MET A 392 19.06 18.95 13.13
N GLU A 393 17.82 18.56 13.42
CA GLU A 393 16.81 19.50 13.91
C GLU A 393 17.25 20.16 15.23
N GLN A 394 17.75 19.38 16.20
CA GLN A 394 18.31 19.88 17.47
C GLN A 394 19.47 20.84 17.24
N MET A 395 20.36 20.51 16.28
CA MET A 395 21.43 21.40 15.86
C MET A 395 20.88 22.74 15.34
N GLY A 396 19.78 22.72 14.58
CA GLY A 396 19.17 23.90 13.98
C GLY A 396 18.49 24.86 14.97
N ARG A 397 18.23 24.45 16.21
CA ARG A 397 17.50 25.28 17.20
C ARG A 397 18.28 26.53 17.66
N THR A 398 19.61 26.49 17.63
CA THR A 398 20.46 27.54 18.18
C THR A 398 21.69 27.77 17.30
N SER A 399 22.09 29.04 17.14
CA SER A 399 23.36 29.40 16.49
C SER A 399 24.54 29.16 17.43
N VAL A 400 25.73 28.91 16.87
CA VAL A 400 26.96 28.67 17.63
C VAL A 400 27.29 29.84 18.55
N LYS A 401 27.08 31.07 18.04
CA LYS A 401 27.27 32.31 18.81
C LYS A 401 26.36 32.38 20.04
N SER A 402 25.09 31.97 19.93
CA SER A 402 24.12 32.08 21.03
C SER A 402 24.42 31.13 22.20
N VAL A 403 25.19 30.07 21.97
CA VAL A 403 25.51 29.03 22.96
C VAL A 403 26.99 29.02 23.35
N GLY A 404 27.68 30.15 23.17
CA GLY A 404 29.07 30.33 23.60
C GLY A 404 30.10 29.47 22.86
N GLY A 405 29.86 29.16 21.58
CA GLY A 405 30.78 28.37 20.76
C GLY A 405 30.59 26.85 20.85
N ASN A 406 29.64 26.37 21.65
CA ASN A 406 29.41 24.93 21.82
C ASN A 406 28.55 24.35 20.67
N VAL A 407 29.22 23.74 19.68
CA VAL A 407 28.55 23.11 18.52
C VAL A 407 27.70 21.88 18.90
N MET A 408 27.96 21.28 20.06
CA MET A 408 27.25 20.10 20.59
C MET A 408 26.04 20.46 21.45
N HIS A 409 25.74 21.76 21.64
CA HIS A 409 24.65 22.19 22.52
C HIS A 409 23.31 21.57 22.09
N GLN A 410 22.64 20.89 23.02
CA GLN A 410 21.35 20.17 22.86
C GLN A 410 21.34 19.01 21.85
N VAL A 411 22.49 18.60 21.31
CA VAL A 411 22.56 17.40 20.46
C VAL A 411 22.44 16.16 21.34
N SER A 412 21.48 15.29 21.02
CA SER A 412 21.22 14.08 21.80
C SER A 412 22.35 13.07 21.69
N ASP A 413 22.78 12.56 22.85
CA ASP A 413 23.78 11.49 22.97
C ASP A 413 23.13 10.11 22.85
N PHE A 414 22.99 9.63 21.61
CA PHE A 414 22.47 8.28 21.35
C PHE A 414 23.47 7.16 21.63
N SER A 415 24.63 7.46 22.22
CA SER A 415 25.51 6.44 22.79
C SER A 415 25.01 5.96 24.17
N CYS A 416 24.06 6.69 24.77
CA CYS A 416 23.32 6.29 25.96
C CYS A 416 22.16 5.34 25.61
N GLU A 417 22.23 4.10 26.10
CA GLU A 417 21.23 3.06 25.83
C GLU A 417 19.83 3.44 26.33
N GLU A 418 19.73 4.01 27.54
CA GLU A 418 18.46 4.45 28.11
C GLU A 418 17.77 5.53 27.24
N LEU A 419 18.55 6.47 26.70
CA LEU A 419 18.02 7.49 25.81
C LEU A 419 17.56 6.88 24.49
N VAL A 420 18.30 5.93 23.92
CA VAL A 420 17.90 5.21 22.70
C VAL A 420 16.61 4.43 22.92
N GLN A 421 16.46 3.71 24.04
CA GLN A 421 15.21 3.01 24.35
C GLN A 421 14.02 3.97 24.49
N LYS A 422 14.21 5.10 25.17
CA LYS A 422 13.19 6.15 25.29
C LYS A 422 12.85 6.77 23.93
N TYR A 423 13.85 6.99 23.08
CA TYR A 423 13.67 7.50 21.73
C TYR A 423 12.88 6.50 20.87
N ILE A 424 13.24 5.21 20.89
CA ILE A 424 12.53 4.14 20.18
C ILE A 424 11.09 4.05 20.63
N ALA A 425 10.82 4.09 21.94
CA ALA A 425 9.45 4.08 22.45
C ALA A 425 8.65 5.31 21.99
N THR A 426 9.28 6.50 22.01
CA THR A 426 8.63 7.75 21.59
C THR A 426 8.34 7.77 20.09
N VAL A 427 9.33 7.39 19.27
CA VAL A 427 9.20 7.27 17.82
C VAL A 427 8.25 6.14 17.46
N GLY A 428 8.25 5.03 18.19
CA GLY A 428 7.29 3.94 18.03
C GLY A 428 5.85 4.42 18.25
N ASN A 429 5.60 5.16 19.34
CA ASN A 429 4.29 5.75 19.62
C ASN A 429 3.90 6.79 18.56
N HIS A 430 4.82 7.63 18.10
CA HIS A 430 4.55 8.62 17.07
C HIS A 430 4.32 7.99 15.68
N LEU A 431 5.12 6.97 15.33
CA LEU A 431 4.93 6.21 14.10
C LEU A 431 3.63 5.42 14.14
N GLN A 432 3.21 4.88 15.29
CA GLN A 432 1.87 4.30 15.48
C GLN A 432 0.78 5.35 15.19
N GLN A 433 0.86 6.53 15.82
CA GLN A 433 -0.07 7.64 15.58
C GLN A 433 -0.13 8.13 14.11
N VAL A 434 0.91 7.90 13.31
CA VAL A 434 1.02 8.31 11.90
C VAL A 434 0.76 7.14 10.94
N SER A 435 0.74 5.89 11.44
CA SER A 435 0.53 4.66 10.69
C SER A 435 -0.72 3.97 11.21
N ASN A 436 -1.84 4.05 10.49
CA ASN A 436 -3.04 3.19 10.65
C ASN A 436 -3.06 2.47 12.02
N ASP A 437 -3.42 3.18 13.10
CA ASP A 437 -3.37 2.63 14.45
C ASP A 437 -4.21 1.36 14.53
N VAL A 438 -3.55 0.19 14.56
CA VAL A 438 -4.24 -1.09 14.74
C VAL A 438 -4.47 -1.30 16.22
N ILE A 439 -5.61 -0.84 16.70
CA ILE A 439 -6.05 -1.09 18.08
C ILE A 439 -6.60 -2.52 18.16
N ASN A 440 -5.82 -3.43 18.74
CA ASN A 440 -6.27 -4.80 19.00
C ASN A 440 -7.02 -4.87 20.33
N TYR A 441 -8.34 -5.06 20.26
CA TYR A 441 -9.17 -5.30 21.44
C TYR A 441 -9.28 -6.79 21.75
N TYR A 442 -8.74 -7.21 22.90
CA TYR A 442 -8.83 -8.59 23.38
C TYR A 442 -9.83 -8.67 24.54
N PRO A 443 -10.96 -9.38 24.39
CA PRO A 443 -11.90 -9.54 25.49
C PRO A 443 -11.30 -10.44 26.59
N ASN A 444 -11.86 -10.39 27.80
CA ASN A 444 -11.33 -11.11 28.98
C ASN A 444 -11.41 -12.64 28.84
N HIS A 445 -12.08 -13.13 27.80
CA HIS A 445 -12.25 -14.54 27.47
C HIS A 445 -11.60 -14.88 26.12
N TYR A 446 -10.64 -14.07 25.68
CA TYR A 446 -9.94 -14.28 24.41
C TYR A 446 -9.31 -15.68 24.30
N ASP A 447 -8.68 -16.18 25.37
CA ASP A 447 -8.09 -17.53 25.38
C ASP A 447 -9.16 -18.62 25.18
N GLU A 448 -10.36 -18.44 25.72
CA GLU A 448 -11.49 -19.35 25.45
C GLU A 448 -11.88 -19.30 23.97
N LEU A 449 -11.93 -18.11 23.38
CA LEU A 449 -12.26 -17.91 21.95
C LEU A 449 -11.21 -18.51 21.03
N VAL A 450 -9.92 -18.37 21.32
CA VAL A 450 -8.84 -18.97 20.53
C VAL A 450 -8.93 -20.50 20.55
N ASN A 451 -9.22 -21.07 21.72
CA ASN A 451 -9.43 -22.51 21.87
C ASN A 451 -10.73 -22.98 21.18
N GLN A 452 -11.79 -22.17 21.19
CA GLN A 452 -13.05 -22.45 20.48
C GLN A 452 -13.00 -22.18 18.98
N ALA A 453 -12.12 -21.31 18.48
CA ALA A 453 -11.95 -21.03 17.05
C ALA A 453 -11.46 -22.25 16.26
N THR A 454 -11.01 -23.30 16.97
CA THR A 454 -10.74 -24.62 16.40
C THR A 454 -12.01 -25.46 16.18
N GLN A 455 -13.17 -25.03 16.69
CA GLN A 455 -14.48 -25.63 16.43
C GLN A 455 -15.00 -25.16 15.08
N THR A 456 -14.68 -25.94 14.06
CA THR A 456 -15.25 -25.81 12.72
C THR A 456 -16.59 -26.56 12.67
N PHE A 457 -17.39 -26.35 11.61
CA PHE A 457 -18.78 -26.83 11.56
C PHE A 457 -18.95 -28.09 10.68
N PRO A 458 -18.53 -29.28 11.14
CA PRO A 458 -18.57 -30.51 10.34
C PRO A 458 -20.00 -30.88 9.92
N ALA A 459 -21.00 -30.52 10.72
CA ALA A 459 -22.41 -30.79 10.43
C ALA A 459 -22.88 -30.17 9.11
N PHE A 460 -22.27 -29.08 8.62
CA PHE A 460 -22.66 -28.50 7.33
C PHE A 460 -22.19 -29.33 6.13
N TRP A 461 -21.28 -30.28 6.28
CA TRP A 461 -20.88 -31.14 5.16
C TRP A 461 -22.01 -32.07 4.71
N GLU A 462 -22.62 -32.83 5.64
CA GLU A 462 -23.59 -33.88 5.28
C GLU A 462 -25.05 -33.56 5.62
N SER A 463 -25.30 -32.63 6.55
CA SER A 463 -26.65 -32.49 7.08
C SER A 463 -27.55 -31.68 6.16
N TYR A 464 -28.46 -32.36 5.47
CA TYR A 464 -29.60 -31.73 4.78
C TYR A 464 -30.43 -30.85 5.72
N PHE A 465 -30.54 -31.26 6.99
CA PHE A 465 -31.28 -30.50 8.01
C PHE A 465 -30.62 -29.16 8.32
N MET A 466 -29.28 -29.08 8.28
CA MET A 466 -28.57 -27.82 8.48
C MET A 466 -28.82 -26.80 7.37
N ASN A 467 -29.24 -27.24 6.18
CA ASN A 467 -29.65 -26.37 5.06
C ASN A 467 -31.17 -26.10 5.02
N ASN A 468 -31.94 -26.56 6.01
CA ASN A 468 -33.36 -26.25 6.08
C ASN A 468 -33.57 -24.76 6.42
N PRO A 469 -34.28 -23.98 5.56
CA PRO A 469 -34.37 -22.54 5.74
C PRO A 469 -35.16 -22.13 7.00
N VAL A 470 -36.15 -22.92 7.43
CA VAL A 470 -36.90 -22.65 8.67
C VAL A 470 -36.02 -22.84 9.89
N PHE A 471 -35.30 -23.96 9.94
CA PHE A 471 -34.37 -24.24 11.04
C PHE A 471 -33.31 -23.14 11.15
N GLN A 472 -32.71 -22.75 10.01
CA GLN A 472 -31.73 -21.67 9.96
C GLN A 472 -32.29 -20.36 10.50
N THR A 473 -33.48 -19.93 10.06
CA THR A 473 -34.11 -18.67 10.48
C THR A 473 -34.25 -18.52 11.99
N PHE A 474 -34.52 -19.61 12.73
CA PHE A 474 -34.78 -19.52 14.16
C PHE A 474 -33.63 -19.97 15.06
N LYS A 475 -32.73 -20.82 14.58
CA LYS A 475 -31.61 -21.35 15.37
C LYS A 475 -30.33 -20.54 15.18
N ILE A 476 -29.95 -20.22 13.93
CA ILE A 476 -28.66 -19.57 13.61
C ILE A 476 -28.55 -18.19 14.25
N PRO A 477 -29.55 -17.29 14.18
CA PRO A 477 -29.49 -15.99 14.85
C PRO A 477 -29.23 -16.08 16.35
N LYS A 478 -29.85 -17.07 17.02
CA LYS A 478 -29.68 -17.27 18.47
C LYS A 478 -28.27 -17.74 18.80
N THR A 479 -27.72 -18.64 18.01
CA THR A 479 -26.33 -19.11 18.18
C THR A 479 -25.37 -17.93 18.00
N LEU A 480 -25.42 -17.23 16.87
CA LEU A 480 -24.52 -16.11 16.58
C LEU A 480 -24.66 -14.97 17.60
N ALA A 481 -25.88 -14.57 17.95
CA ALA A 481 -26.08 -13.51 18.93
C ALA A 481 -25.58 -13.88 20.32
N ASN A 482 -25.62 -15.16 20.70
CA ASN A 482 -25.04 -15.64 21.96
C ASN A 482 -23.51 -15.63 21.90
N ASP A 483 -22.92 -16.04 20.78
CA ASP A 483 -21.46 -16.04 20.57
C ASP A 483 -20.89 -14.61 20.66
N TYR A 484 -21.59 -13.62 20.11
CA TYR A 484 -21.16 -12.21 20.17
C TYR A 484 -21.40 -11.56 21.54
N LYS A 485 -22.38 -12.05 22.31
CA LYS A 485 -22.92 -11.37 23.50
C LYS A 485 -21.84 -10.96 24.51
N ARG A 486 -20.96 -11.90 24.90
CA ARG A 486 -19.98 -11.65 25.98
C ARG A 486 -18.98 -10.56 25.58
N THR A 487 -18.48 -10.60 24.34
CA THR A 487 -17.57 -9.59 23.78
C THR A 487 -18.27 -8.25 23.61
N ALA A 488 -19.46 -8.23 23.01
CA ALA A 488 -20.24 -7.01 22.80
C ALA A 488 -20.54 -6.30 24.13
N VAL A 489 -21.03 -7.03 25.13
CA VAL A 489 -21.33 -6.47 26.47
C VAL A 489 -20.07 -5.92 27.14
N GLN A 490 -18.94 -6.61 27.02
CA GLN A 490 -17.67 -6.13 27.57
C GLN A 490 -17.24 -4.82 26.88
N LEU A 491 -17.28 -4.78 25.56
CA LEU A 491 -16.90 -3.61 24.75
C LEU A 491 -17.76 -2.39 25.07
N MET A 492 -19.08 -2.55 25.26
CA MET A 492 -19.99 -1.46 25.63
C MET A 492 -19.71 -0.86 27.02
N LYS A 493 -19.16 -1.67 27.94
CA LYS A 493 -18.87 -1.26 29.32
C LYS A 493 -17.47 -0.72 29.52
N ASP A 494 -16.57 -0.97 28.57
CA ASP A 494 -15.18 -0.57 28.67
C ASP A 494 -15.03 0.93 28.38
N GLN A 495 -14.86 1.73 29.44
CA GLN A 495 -14.65 3.17 29.31
C GLN A 495 -13.28 3.52 28.75
N LYS A 496 -12.26 2.68 29.00
CA LYS A 496 -10.89 2.96 28.58
C LYS A 496 -10.79 2.97 27.05
N ILE A 497 -11.36 1.96 26.39
CA ILE A 497 -11.37 1.91 24.93
C ILE A 497 -12.21 3.04 24.33
N GLN A 498 -13.32 3.43 24.97
CA GLN A 498 -14.14 4.56 24.51
C GLN A 498 -13.38 5.89 24.62
N GLU A 499 -12.65 6.13 25.72
CA GLU A 499 -11.82 7.31 25.90
C GLU A 499 -10.65 7.34 24.92
N GLU A 500 -9.99 6.20 24.70
CA GLU A 500 -8.94 6.05 23.71
C GLU A 500 -9.46 6.39 22.30
N LEU A 501 -10.57 5.80 21.87
CA LEU A 501 -11.19 6.10 20.58
C LEU A 501 -11.60 7.58 20.46
N ARG A 502 -12.13 8.20 21.52
CA ARG A 502 -12.43 9.64 21.54
C ARG A 502 -11.16 10.50 21.39
N SER A 503 -10.04 10.09 21.98
CA SER A 503 -8.80 10.89 21.95
C SER A 503 -8.19 11.03 20.55
N HIS A 504 -8.48 10.08 19.65
CA HIS A 504 -7.97 10.09 18.28
C HIS A 504 -8.72 11.08 17.38
N LYS A 505 -9.88 11.61 17.80
CA LYS A 505 -10.67 12.61 17.06
C LYS A 505 -11.01 12.21 15.62
N TYR A 506 -11.42 10.95 15.41
CA TYR A 506 -11.87 10.48 14.10
C TYR A 506 -13.15 11.21 13.63
N ASP A 507 -13.23 11.51 12.32
CA ASP A 507 -14.40 12.17 11.72
C ASP A 507 -15.57 11.20 11.51
N VAL A 508 -15.28 9.93 11.22
CA VAL A 508 -16.29 8.90 10.94
C VAL A 508 -15.77 7.49 11.28
N MET A 509 -16.68 6.58 11.62
CA MET A 509 -16.38 5.14 11.76
C MET A 509 -17.03 4.33 10.64
N ILE A 510 -16.25 3.58 9.87
CA ILE A 510 -16.79 2.59 8.94
C ILE A 510 -17.02 1.28 9.72
N VAL A 511 -18.25 0.79 9.75
CA VAL A 511 -18.69 -0.26 10.67
C VAL A 511 -19.43 -1.38 9.94
N GLU A 512 -19.11 -2.63 10.30
CA GLU A 512 -19.75 -3.82 9.74
C GLU A 512 -21.25 -3.87 10.11
N ALA A 513 -22.11 -4.11 9.13
CA ALA A 513 -23.57 -4.15 9.25
C ALA A 513 -24.12 -5.54 9.57
N PHE A 514 -23.25 -6.55 9.69
CA PHE A 514 -23.59 -7.90 10.15
C PHE A 514 -23.51 -8.05 11.69
N GLU A 515 -22.43 -7.56 12.31
CA GLU A 515 -22.23 -7.50 13.76
C GLU A 515 -22.33 -6.04 14.21
N LEU A 516 -23.29 -5.73 15.07
CA LEU A 516 -23.77 -4.37 15.25
C LEU A 516 -23.01 -3.58 16.33
N SER A 517 -22.07 -4.17 17.05
CA SER A 517 -21.39 -3.51 18.17
C SER A 517 -20.69 -2.22 17.73
N GLY A 518 -20.13 -2.18 16.51
CA GLY A 518 -19.49 -0.98 15.96
C GLY A 518 -20.40 0.27 15.94
N PHE A 519 -21.68 0.13 15.55
CA PHE A 519 -22.63 1.25 15.54
C PHE A 519 -22.89 1.79 16.94
N TYR A 520 -22.96 0.91 17.93
CA TYR A 520 -23.20 1.32 19.31
C TYR A 520 -21.97 1.95 19.94
N VAL A 521 -20.76 1.48 19.63
CA VAL A 521 -19.52 2.17 20.01
C VAL A 521 -19.50 3.58 19.43
N ALA A 522 -19.73 3.73 18.12
CA ALA A 522 -19.79 5.03 17.44
C ALA A 522 -20.82 5.98 18.11
N HIS A 523 -22.01 5.46 18.40
CA HIS A 523 -23.05 6.19 19.13
C HIS A 523 -22.62 6.62 20.54
N LEU A 524 -21.93 5.75 21.29
CA LEU A 524 -21.46 6.06 22.64
C LEU A 524 -20.35 7.11 22.68
N ILE A 525 -19.51 7.16 21.64
CA ILE A 525 -18.41 8.14 21.54
C ILE A 525 -18.80 9.42 20.77
N GLY A 526 -19.98 9.44 20.14
CA GLY A 526 -20.52 10.62 19.47
C GLY A 526 -19.95 10.86 18.06
N ILE A 527 -19.55 9.80 17.36
CA ILE A 527 -18.97 9.88 16.01
C ILE A 527 -19.97 9.28 15.00
N PRO A 528 -20.17 9.91 13.82
CA PRO A 528 -20.97 9.33 12.74
C PRO A 528 -20.43 7.96 12.30
N SER A 529 -21.32 7.11 11.78
CA SER A 529 -20.93 5.80 11.28
C SER A 529 -21.42 5.55 9.86
N ILE A 530 -20.59 4.89 9.05
CA ILE A 530 -20.90 4.46 7.70
C ILE A 530 -21.05 2.93 7.71
N PRO A 531 -22.24 2.38 7.38
CA PRO A 531 -22.44 0.95 7.32
C PRO A 531 -21.69 0.36 6.12
N VAL A 532 -20.95 -0.71 6.37
CA VAL A 532 -20.37 -1.59 5.35
C VAL A 532 -20.87 -3.02 5.57
N ILE A 533 -21.13 -3.77 4.51
CA ILE A 533 -21.32 -5.22 4.57
C ILE A 533 -20.18 -5.91 3.84
N SER A 534 -19.49 -6.82 4.51
CA SER A 534 -18.40 -7.62 3.92
C SER A 534 -18.89 -8.67 2.91
N ALA A 535 -20.19 -8.96 2.88
CA ALA A 535 -20.86 -9.81 1.90
C ALA A 535 -21.35 -9.01 0.67
N VAL A 536 -21.78 -9.71 -0.37
CA VAL A 536 -22.31 -9.10 -1.60
C VAL A 536 -23.55 -8.26 -1.33
N ARG A 537 -24.46 -8.74 -0.46
CA ARG A 537 -25.69 -8.03 -0.08
C ARG A 537 -26.08 -8.35 1.35
N SER A 538 -26.74 -7.40 2.00
CA SER A 538 -27.58 -7.62 3.19
C SER A 538 -28.94 -7.01 2.90
N GLU A 539 -29.97 -7.83 2.67
CA GLU A 539 -31.28 -7.34 2.28
C GLU A 539 -31.90 -6.40 3.33
N PRO A 540 -31.94 -6.72 4.64
CA PRO A 540 -32.50 -5.79 5.63
C PRO A 540 -31.77 -4.44 5.66
N THR A 541 -30.45 -4.43 5.45
CA THR A 541 -29.67 -3.19 5.37
C THR A 541 -29.97 -2.46 4.06
N SER A 542 -29.95 -3.15 2.92
CA SER A 542 -30.19 -2.58 1.59
C SER A 542 -31.58 -1.95 1.47
N GLU A 543 -32.59 -2.53 2.14
CA GLU A 543 -33.95 -1.96 2.20
C GLU A 543 -34.00 -0.58 2.86
N LEU A 544 -33.11 -0.31 3.84
CA LEU A 544 -32.99 1.01 4.49
C LEU A 544 -32.43 2.08 3.55
N PHE A 545 -31.70 1.65 2.50
CA PHE A 545 -31.10 2.51 1.48
C PHE A 545 -31.89 2.49 0.16
N GLY A 546 -33.12 1.95 0.18
CA GLY A 546 -34.07 2.05 -0.92
C GLY A 546 -34.14 0.87 -1.88
N GLN A 547 -33.38 -0.20 -1.64
CA GLN A 547 -33.48 -1.45 -2.41
C GLN A 547 -34.46 -2.43 -1.74
N LYS A 548 -35.76 -2.24 -1.98
CA LYS A 548 -36.83 -2.97 -1.27
C LYS A 548 -36.98 -4.46 -1.63
N SER A 549 -36.58 -4.88 -2.82
CA SER A 549 -36.75 -6.26 -3.27
C SER A 549 -35.71 -6.67 -4.28
N VAL A 550 -35.28 -7.93 -4.18
CA VAL A 550 -34.40 -8.61 -5.15
C VAL A 550 -35.11 -9.78 -5.84
N LEU A 551 -36.40 -9.98 -5.55
CA LEU A 551 -37.21 -11.05 -6.16
C LEU A 551 -37.26 -10.89 -7.68
N GLY A 552 -36.97 -11.98 -8.39
CA GLY A 552 -36.90 -11.98 -9.86
C GLY A 552 -35.57 -11.50 -10.44
N PHE A 553 -34.71 -10.87 -9.64
CA PHE A 553 -33.36 -10.46 -10.04
C PHE A 553 -32.26 -11.43 -9.58
N VAL A 554 -32.49 -12.09 -8.44
CA VAL A 554 -31.57 -13.06 -7.84
C VAL A 554 -32.33 -14.35 -7.54
N ALA A 555 -31.84 -15.49 -8.05
CA ALA A 555 -32.39 -16.80 -7.70
C ALA A 555 -31.90 -17.25 -6.33
N ARG A 556 -32.77 -17.91 -5.55
CA ARG A 556 -32.42 -18.55 -4.28
C ARG A 556 -31.94 -19.99 -4.52
N GLU A 557 -31.35 -20.58 -3.49
CA GLU A 557 -30.90 -21.98 -3.52
C GLU A 557 -32.02 -22.92 -4.01
N GLY A 558 -31.71 -23.72 -5.03
CA GLY A 558 -32.64 -24.64 -5.68
C GLY A 558 -33.51 -24.04 -6.79
N SER A 559 -33.40 -22.74 -7.06
CA SER A 559 -34.16 -22.07 -8.14
C SER A 559 -33.29 -21.79 -9.37
N ARG A 560 -33.92 -21.85 -10.54
CA ARG A 560 -33.35 -21.31 -11.80
C ARG A 560 -33.59 -19.81 -11.87
N MET A 561 -32.80 -19.11 -12.70
CA MET A 561 -32.99 -17.68 -12.97
C MET A 561 -34.00 -17.44 -14.10
N ALA A 562 -34.54 -16.22 -14.17
CA ALA A 562 -35.30 -15.78 -15.33
C ALA A 562 -34.43 -15.79 -16.62
N PRO A 563 -34.97 -16.18 -17.79
CA PRO A 563 -36.38 -16.48 -18.04
C PRO A 563 -36.80 -17.93 -17.72
N ASP A 564 -35.88 -18.82 -17.34
CA ASP A 564 -36.11 -20.26 -17.18
C ASP A 564 -36.82 -20.66 -15.87
N ALA A 565 -37.02 -19.70 -14.96
CA ALA A 565 -37.69 -19.92 -13.68
C ALA A 565 -39.20 -20.16 -13.85
N GLY A 566 -39.66 -21.36 -13.48
CA GLY A 566 -41.08 -21.72 -13.45
C GLY A 566 -41.83 -21.12 -12.25
N PHE A 567 -43.08 -21.55 -12.06
CA PHE A 567 -43.88 -21.10 -10.91
C PHE A 567 -43.31 -21.57 -9.57
N PHE A 568 -42.89 -22.84 -9.47
CA PHE A 568 -42.42 -23.42 -8.22
C PHE A 568 -41.06 -22.86 -7.79
N GLU A 569 -40.17 -22.57 -8.74
CA GLU A 569 -38.91 -21.89 -8.48
C GLU A 569 -39.15 -20.46 -7.97
N ARG A 570 -40.05 -19.70 -8.61
CA ARG A 570 -40.42 -18.37 -8.12
C ARG A 570 -41.09 -18.41 -6.74
N LEU A 571 -41.89 -19.44 -6.46
CA LEU A 571 -42.46 -19.64 -5.12
C LEU A 571 -41.38 -19.95 -4.08
N ASN A 572 -40.40 -20.79 -4.41
CA ASN A 572 -39.24 -21.04 -3.56
C ASN A 572 -38.44 -19.76 -3.29
N ASP A 573 -38.25 -18.91 -4.29
CA ASP A 573 -37.57 -17.62 -4.14
C ASP A 573 -38.30 -16.70 -3.15
N VAL A 574 -39.62 -16.56 -3.27
CA VAL A 574 -40.45 -15.77 -2.34
C VAL A 574 -40.32 -16.30 -0.92
N TYR A 575 -40.46 -17.61 -0.75
CA TYR A 575 -40.39 -18.26 0.55
C TYR A 575 -39.01 -18.11 1.22
N ARG A 576 -37.93 -18.34 0.47
CA ARG A 576 -36.55 -18.24 0.98
C ARG A 576 -36.12 -16.80 1.22
N ASP A 577 -36.52 -15.85 0.37
CA ASP A 577 -36.28 -14.42 0.59
C ASP A 577 -36.89 -13.95 1.92
N PHE A 578 -38.15 -14.32 2.17
CA PHE A 578 -38.83 -13.99 3.42
C PHE A 578 -38.10 -14.56 4.64
N LEU A 579 -37.72 -15.84 4.60
CA LEU A 579 -37.02 -16.51 5.71
C LEU A 579 -35.62 -15.94 5.94
N TRP A 580 -34.90 -15.58 4.89
CA TRP A 580 -33.58 -14.97 4.96
C TRP A 580 -33.62 -13.57 5.58
N LYS A 581 -34.54 -12.71 5.12
CA LYS A 581 -34.78 -11.40 5.74
C LYS A 581 -35.17 -11.54 7.21
N LYS A 582 -36.02 -12.51 7.53
CA LYS A 582 -36.44 -12.77 8.91
C LYS A 582 -35.26 -13.22 9.79
N LEU A 583 -34.38 -14.07 9.26
CA LEU A 583 -33.16 -14.53 9.95
C LEU A 583 -32.30 -13.34 10.38
N LEU A 584 -31.96 -12.46 9.44
CA LEU A 584 -31.10 -11.31 9.69
C LEU A 584 -31.76 -10.26 10.60
N ASN A 585 -33.08 -10.04 10.48
CA ASN A 585 -33.81 -9.17 11.41
C ASN A 585 -33.80 -9.72 12.85
N ILE A 586 -34.06 -11.02 13.04
CA ILE A 586 -33.99 -11.65 14.37
C ILE A 586 -32.58 -11.51 14.95
N LEU A 587 -31.55 -11.70 14.13
CA LEU A 587 -30.16 -11.54 14.56
C LEU A 587 -29.89 -10.10 15.04
N GLY A 588 -30.30 -9.09 14.26
CA GLY A 588 -30.16 -7.68 14.65
C GLY A 588 -30.92 -7.34 15.94
N ASP A 589 -32.16 -7.83 16.09
CA ASP A 589 -32.99 -7.58 17.27
C ASP A 589 -32.42 -8.25 18.55
N LEU A 590 -31.82 -9.43 18.42
CA LEU A 590 -31.13 -10.12 19.52
C LEU A 590 -29.85 -9.37 19.93
N GLN A 591 -29.04 -8.92 18.96
CA GLN A 591 -27.85 -8.10 19.24
C GLN A 591 -28.24 -6.78 19.92
N TYR A 592 -29.26 -6.09 19.40
CA TYR A 592 -29.83 -4.89 20.04
C TYR A 592 -30.26 -5.16 21.48
N SER A 593 -31.01 -6.24 21.72
CA SER A 593 -31.48 -6.60 23.08
C SER A 593 -30.32 -6.88 24.04
N ASN A 594 -29.26 -7.56 23.56
CA ASN A 594 -28.05 -7.82 24.35
C ASN A 594 -27.33 -6.52 24.72
N ILE A 595 -27.20 -5.58 23.78
CA ILE A 595 -26.54 -4.29 23.98
C ILE A 595 -27.37 -3.35 24.86
N GLN A 596 -28.69 -3.27 24.63
CA GLN A 596 -29.62 -2.51 25.47
C GLN A 596 -29.60 -3.00 26.93
N GLY A 597 -29.46 -4.31 27.15
CA GLY A 597 -29.30 -4.88 28.50
C GLY A 597 -27.92 -4.63 29.13
N ALA A 598 -26.92 -4.22 28.35
CA ALA A 598 -25.57 -3.92 28.83
C ALA A 598 -25.40 -2.48 29.32
N ILE A 599 -26.25 -1.57 28.85
CA ILE A 599 -26.12 -0.12 29.03
C ILE A 599 -27.30 0.38 29.89
N ASP A 600 -26.99 1.12 30.97
CA ASP A 600 -27.98 1.59 31.96
C ASP A 600 -28.86 2.76 31.46
N ARG A 601 -28.98 2.94 30.14
CA ARG A 601 -29.83 3.94 29.49
C ARG A 601 -30.41 3.40 28.19
N PRO A 602 -31.55 3.93 27.70
CA PRO A 602 -32.06 3.59 26.39
C PRO A 602 -31.04 3.91 25.29
N VAL A 603 -30.84 2.97 24.36
CA VAL A 603 -30.05 3.18 23.13
C VAL A 603 -30.95 3.08 21.90
N PRO A 604 -30.64 3.79 20.81
CA PRO A 604 -31.46 3.75 19.60
C PRO A 604 -31.59 2.33 19.02
N TYR A 605 -32.72 2.07 18.38
CA TYR A 605 -32.92 0.82 17.65
C TYR A 605 -31.92 0.71 16.50
N TRP A 606 -31.41 -0.49 16.23
CA TRP A 606 -30.26 -0.66 15.34
C TRP A 606 -30.50 -0.13 13.92
N LYS A 607 -31.71 -0.29 13.37
CA LYS A 607 -32.04 0.26 12.04
C LYS A 607 -32.00 1.78 12.01
N ASP A 608 -32.30 2.42 13.15
CA ASP A 608 -32.24 3.87 13.27
C ASP A 608 -30.81 4.40 13.32
N LEU A 609 -29.85 3.60 13.83
CA LEU A 609 -28.42 3.92 13.74
C LEU A 609 -27.91 3.73 12.31
N VAL A 610 -28.21 2.57 11.71
CA VAL A 610 -27.75 2.23 10.35
C VAL A 610 -28.26 3.23 9.31
N LYS A 611 -29.52 3.68 9.42
CA LYS A 611 -30.13 4.63 8.48
C LYS A 611 -29.70 6.09 8.69
N GLN A 612 -28.81 6.41 9.63
CA GLN A 612 -28.28 7.78 9.74
C GLN A 612 -27.34 8.10 8.60
N SER A 613 -26.49 7.15 8.22
CA SER A 613 -25.49 7.35 7.18
C SER A 613 -26.10 7.65 5.80
N PRO A 614 -25.54 8.59 5.02
CA PRO A 614 -26.06 8.90 3.69
C PRO A 614 -25.86 7.73 2.71
N ILE A 615 -24.81 6.92 2.91
CA ILE A 615 -24.40 5.82 2.03
C ILE A 615 -24.35 4.47 2.77
N PHE A 616 -24.37 3.38 2.00
CA PHE A 616 -24.17 2.02 2.46
C PHE A 616 -23.19 1.31 1.54
N ILE A 617 -22.07 0.84 2.08
CA ILE A 617 -21.02 0.19 1.32
C ILE A 617 -21.26 -1.32 1.28
N THR A 618 -21.15 -1.93 0.11
CA THR A 618 -21.29 -3.39 -0.07
C THR A 618 -20.07 -3.97 -0.77
N ASN A 619 -19.73 -5.22 -0.46
CA ASN A 619 -18.69 -5.96 -1.18
C ASN A 619 -19.22 -6.56 -2.50
N SER A 620 -20.16 -5.89 -3.16
CA SER A 620 -20.65 -6.25 -4.50
C SER A 620 -19.83 -5.55 -5.57
N ASN A 621 -19.60 -6.23 -6.70
CA ASN A 621 -19.09 -5.61 -7.92
C ASN A 621 -20.17 -5.72 -9.01
N PRO A 622 -20.65 -4.61 -9.61
CA PRO A 622 -21.79 -4.62 -10.52
C PRO A 622 -21.56 -5.41 -11.83
N TYR A 623 -20.30 -5.65 -12.20
CA TYR A 623 -19.95 -6.42 -13.39
C TYR A 623 -19.78 -7.92 -13.10
N LEU A 624 -19.59 -8.28 -11.83
CA LEU A 624 -19.57 -9.67 -11.37
C LEU A 624 -20.98 -10.11 -10.93
N ASP A 625 -21.63 -9.30 -10.10
CA ASP A 625 -22.85 -9.59 -9.37
C ASP A 625 -24.14 -9.46 -10.21
N PHE A 626 -25.24 -10.04 -9.72
CA PHE A 626 -26.56 -9.89 -10.34
C PHE A 626 -27.01 -8.43 -10.36
N ALA A 627 -27.52 -8.02 -11.53
CA ALA A 627 -28.08 -6.70 -11.72
C ALA A 627 -29.38 -6.58 -10.92
N VAL A 628 -29.40 -5.67 -9.94
CA VAL A 628 -30.54 -5.36 -9.10
C VAL A 628 -30.81 -3.85 -9.16
N PRO A 629 -32.08 -3.40 -9.03
CA PRO A 629 -32.37 -1.99 -8.89
C PRO A 629 -31.79 -1.47 -7.56
N ALA A 630 -30.82 -0.56 -7.64
CA ALA A 630 -30.18 0.07 -6.50
C ALA A 630 -30.27 1.59 -6.60
N THR A 631 -30.24 2.27 -5.44
CA THR A 631 -30.17 3.73 -5.37
C THR A 631 -28.71 4.19 -5.37
N PRO A 632 -28.41 5.47 -5.67
CA PRO A 632 -27.07 6.03 -5.49
C PRO A 632 -26.53 5.93 -4.05
N ALA A 633 -27.41 5.69 -3.07
CA ALA A 633 -27.02 5.50 -1.68
C ALA A 633 -26.29 4.17 -1.43
N ILE A 634 -26.36 3.20 -2.36
CA ILE A 634 -25.68 1.92 -2.24
C ILE A 634 -24.37 1.97 -3.05
N VAL A 635 -23.25 1.92 -2.35
CA VAL A 635 -21.90 2.02 -2.90
C VAL A 635 -21.30 0.62 -3.02
N ASN A 636 -21.00 0.21 -4.25
CA ASN A 636 -20.41 -1.09 -4.54
C ASN A 636 -18.88 -0.99 -4.51
N ALA A 637 -18.24 -1.70 -3.56
CA ALA A 637 -16.80 -1.70 -3.33
C ALA A 637 -16.14 -3.07 -3.59
N GLY A 638 -16.85 -4.00 -4.24
CA GLY A 638 -16.35 -5.32 -4.55
C GLY A 638 -15.14 -5.29 -5.48
N GLY A 639 -14.08 -5.98 -5.07
CA GLY A 639 -12.82 -6.06 -5.82
C GLY A 639 -11.79 -4.99 -5.45
N ILE A 640 -12.04 -4.15 -4.42
CA ILE A 640 -11.11 -3.09 -4.00
C ILE A 640 -9.72 -3.61 -3.58
N THR A 641 -9.63 -4.85 -3.12
CA THR A 641 -8.36 -5.50 -2.73
C THR A 641 -7.67 -6.22 -3.89
N MET A 642 -8.29 -6.26 -5.08
CA MET A 642 -7.76 -6.95 -6.24
C MET A 642 -6.84 -6.02 -7.03
N ASP A 643 -5.57 -6.41 -7.15
CA ASP A 643 -4.60 -5.69 -7.98
C ASP A 643 -4.48 -6.38 -9.34
N VAL A 644 -5.14 -5.80 -10.35
CA VAL A 644 -5.10 -6.27 -11.74
C VAL A 644 -3.73 -6.12 -12.41
N ASN A 645 -2.85 -5.28 -11.85
CA ASN A 645 -1.50 -5.04 -12.36
C ASN A 645 -0.43 -5.79 -11.54
N ARG A 646 -0.84 -6.61 -10.57
CA ARG A 646 0.08 -7.34 -9.70
C ARG A 646 0.98 -8.24 -10.54
N LYS A 647 2.29 -8.09 -10.37
CA LYS A 647 3.25 -9.06 -10.91
C LYS A 647 3.02 -10.41 -10.23
N PRO A 648 3.08 -11.55 -10.95
CA PRO A 648 2.97 -12.87 -10.34
C PRO A 648 3.96 -12.97 -9.18
N GLU A 649 3.45 -13.30 -7.99
CA GLU A 649 4.33 -13.52 -6.85
C GLU A 649 5.24 -14.71 -7.12
N LYS A 650 6.51 -14.59 -6.73
CA LYS A 650 7.45 -15.70 -6.86
C LYS A 650 7.02 -16.81 -5.89
N LEU A 651 6.54 -17.92 -6.45
CA LEU A 651 6.27 -19.13 -5.70
C LEU A 651 7.59 -19.70 -5.14
N THR A 652 7.51 -20.33 -3.97
CA THR A 652 8.65 -21.05 -3.38
C THR A 652 9.04 -22.25 -4.23
N GLU A 653 10.27 -22.72 -4.09
CA GLU A 653 10.81 -23.81 -4.92
C GLU A 653 9.97 -25.09 -4.84
N ASP A 654 9.33 -25.35 -3.70
CA ASP A 654 8.44 -26.50 -3.52
C ASP A 654 7.20 -26.43 -4.43
N TYR A 655 6.53 -25.28 -4.52
CA TYR A 655 5.39 -25.08 -5.42
C TYR A 655 5.83 -25.08 -6.88
N GLU A 656 7.01 -24.55 -7.19
CA GLU A 656 7.58 -24.65 -8.55
C GLU A 656 7.82 -26.10 -8.98
N MET A 657 8.31 -26.94 -8.08
CA MET A 657 8.47 -28.38 -8.35
C MET A 657 7.12 -29.06 -8.55
N ILE A 658 6.12 -28.76 -7.72
CA ILE A 658 4.76 -29.33 -7.83
C ILE A 658 4.14 -28.93 -9.17
N LEU A 659 4.20 -27.66 -9.55
CA LEU A 659 3.61 -27.13 -10.78
C LEU A 659 4.31 -27.64 -12.05
N LYS A 660 5.58 -28.05 -11.97
CA LYS A 660 6.33 -28.64 -13.10
C LYS A 660 6.13 -30.15 -13.23
N ALA A 661 5.54 -30.80 -12.24
CA ALA A 661 5.43 -32.25 -12.22
C ALA A 661 4.57 -32.79 -13.39
N ARG A 662 3.56 -32.03 -13.82
CA ARG A 662 2.61 -32.38 -14.88
C ARG A 662 2.07 -31.12 -15.59
N ASP A 663 1.45 -31.31 -16.75
CA ASP A 663 0.94 -30.20 -17.59
C ASP A 663 -0.29 -29.47 -17.00
N PHE A 664 -1.05 -30.15 -16.14
CA PHE A 664 -2.26 -29.61 -15.52
C PHE A 664 -2.13 -29.64 -14.00
N THR A 665 -2.33 -28.48 -13.37
CA THR A 665 -2.46 -28.40 -11.90
C THR A 665 -3.84 -27.91 -11.50
N ILE A 666 -4.41 -28.52 -10.47
CA ILE A 666 -5.69 -28.16 -9.86
C ILE A 666 -5.49 -27.85 -8.39
N LEU A 667 -6.04 -26.72 -7.94
CA LEU A 667 -6.09 -26.34 -6.53
C LEU A 667 -7.43 -26.76 -5.95
N ILE A 668 -7.43 -27.28 -4.72
CA ILE A 668 -8.63 -27.62 -3.95
C ILE A 668 -8.53 -26.94 -2.59
N SER A 669 -9.47 -26.05 -2.28
CA SER A 669 -9.52 -25.34 -1.00
C SER A 669 -10.95 -24.98 -0.62
N PHE A 670 -11.39 -25.38 0.57
CA PHE A 670 -12.71 -25.05 1.12
C PHE A 670 -12.66 -23.88 2.12
N GLY A 671 -11.58 -23.08 2.08
CA GLY A 671 -11.43 -21.87 2.91
C GLY A 671 -10.84 -22.13 4.29
N SER A 672 -11.01 -21.19 5.21
CA SER A 672 -10.53 -21.28 6.59
C SER A 672 -11.60 -21.78 7.56
N VAL A 673 -12.88 -21.55 7.24
CA VAL A 673 -14.05 -21.89 8.07
C VAL A 673 -14.51 -23.33 7.84
N ILE A 674 -14.55 -23.78 6.58
CA ILE A 674 -14.83 -25.17 6.22
C ILE A 674 -13.51 -25.89 5.98
N ARG A 675 -13.16 -26.80 6.90
CA ARG A 675 -11.88 -27.50 6.89
C ARG A 675 -12.00 -28.80 6.12
N SER A 676 -11.07 -29.06 5.20
CA SER A 676 -11.06 -30.27 4.38
C SER A 676 -10.90 -31.53 5.23
N PHE A 677 -10.16 -31.48 6.34
CA PHE A 677 -9.95 -32.68 7.17
C PHE A 677 -11.22 -33.20 7.86
N GLN A 678 -12.21 -32.33 8.04
CA GLN A 678 -13.51 -32.67 8.59
C GLN A 678 -14.53 -33.08 7.53
N MET A 679 -14.13 -33.04 6.26
CA MET A 679 -14.93 -33.62 5.20
C MET A 679 -15.19 -35.09 5.55
N PRO A 680 -16.42 -35.58 5.38
CA PRO A 680 -16.71 -36.96 5.69
C PRO A 680 -15.98 -37.94 4.78
N ASP A 681 -15.74 -39.13 5.31
CA ASP A 681 -14.88 -40.10 4.63
C ASP A 681 -15.44 -40.50 3.27
N HIS A 682 -16.76 -40.62 3.11
CA HIS A 682 -17.37 -40.94 1.82
C HIS A 682 -17.18 -39.85 0.75
N PHE A 683 -17.10 -38.56 1.13
CA PHE A 683 -16.72 -37.49 0.20
C PHE A 683 -15.21 -37.49 -0.09
N LYS A 684 -14.37 -37.77 0.92
CA LYS A 684 -12.92 -37.94 0.73
C LYS A 684 -12.62 -39.10 -0.23
N TYR A 685 -13.33 -40.22 -0.12
CA TYR A 685 -13.19 -41.37 -1.03
C TYR A 685 -13.56 -41.01 -2.47
N GLY A 686 -14.60 -40.21 -2.68
CA GLY A 686 -14.95 -39.72 -4.02
C GLY A 686 -13.86 -38.82 -4.62
N LEU A 687 -13.24 -37.93 -3.81
CA LEU A 687 -12.06 -37.17 -4.24
C LEU A 687 -10.87 -38.08 -4.59
N ILE A 688 -10.60 -39.11 -3.78
CA ILE A 688 -9.53 -40.09 -4.06
C ILE A 688 -9.78 -40.80 -5.39
N LYS A 689 -11.03 -41.25 -5.63
CA LYS A 689 -11.43 -41.86 -6.90
C LYS A 689 -11.26 -40.91 -8.10
N MET A 690 -11.53 -39.62 -7.92
CA MET A 690 -11.25 -38.61 -8.93
C MET A 690 -9.75 -38.47 -9.20
N PHE A 691 -8.92 -38.43 -8.17
CA PHE A 691 -7.45 -38.32 -8.31
C PHE A 691 -6.86 -39.52 -9.06
N GLU A 692 -7.33 -40.74 -8.74
CA GLU A 692 -6.94 -41.99 -9.42
C GLU A 692 -7.33 -41.98 -10.90
N SER A 693 -8.48 -41.40 -11.23
CA SER A 693 -9.01 -41.32 -12.60
C SER A 693 -8.33 -40.26 -13.46
N LEU A 694 -7.52 -39.38 -12.86
CA LEU A 694 -6.82 -38.27 -13.52
C LEU A 694 -5.30 -38.30 -13.22
N PRO A 695 -4.58 -39.37 -13.61
CA PRO A 695 -3.16 -39.56 -13.25
C PRO A 695 -2.22 -38.50 -13.84
N ASP A 696 -2.64 -37.86 -14.94
CA ASP A 696 -1.90 -36.80 -15.65
C ASP A 696 -2.15 -35.39 -15.08
N VAL A 697 -2.95 -35.27 -14.02
CA VAL A 697 -3.25 -34.00 -13.35
C VAL A 697 -2.61 -33.98 -11.96
N THR A 698 -1.91 -32.90 -11.63
CA THR A 698 -1.39 -32.64 -10.29
C THR A 698 -2.44 -31.92 -9.45
N PHE A 699 -2.67 -32.37 -8.22
CA PHE A 699 -3.61 -31.78 -7.27
C PHE A 699 -2.87 -31.18 -6.08
N ILE A 700 -3.14 -29.91 -5.80
CA ILE A 700 -2.76 -29.25 -4.54
C ILE A 700 -4.03 -29.19 -3.70
N TRP A 701 -4.07 -29.92 -2.59
CA TRP A 701 -5.23 -29.94 -1.71
C TRP A 701 -4.90 -29.29 -0.38
N LYS A 702 -5.55 -28.15 -0.10
CA LYS A 702 -5.47 -27.51 1.20
C LYS A 702 -6.16 -28.39 2.25
N TYR A 703 -5.37 -28.95 3.15
CA TYR A 703 -5.77 -29.94 4.14
C TYR A 703 -5.08 -29.63 5.47
N GLU A 704 -5.85 -29.25 6.47
CA GLU A 704 -5.32 -28.56 7.65
C GLU A 704 -4.98 -29.47 8.84
N ASN A 705 -4.75 -30.76 8.57
CA ASN A 705 -4.33 -31.74 9.55
C ASN A 705 -3.14 -32.54 8.99
N GLU A 706 -2.10 -32.75 9.79
CA GLU A 706 -0.92 -33.56 9.48
C GLU A 706 -1.19 -35.06 9.70
N ASP A 707 -2.15 -35.61 8.95
CA ASP A 707 -2.42 -37.03 8.98
C ASP A 707 -1.48 -37.80 8.05
N SER A 708 -0.35 -38.23 8.60
CA SER A 708 0.65 -39.01 7.88
C SER A 708 0.16 -40.38 7.39
N LYS A 709 -0.95 -40.93 7.93
CA LYS A 709 -1.56 -42.17 7.44
C LYS A 709 -2.40 -41.89 6.21
N PHE A 710 -3.31 -40.92 6.31
CA PHE A 710 -4.14 -40.48 5.19
C PHE A 710 -3.28 -40.05 4.00
N GLN A 711 -2.17 -39.34 4.24
CA GLN A 711 -1.24 -38.93 3.18
C GLN A 711 -0.61 -40.11 2.42
N ARG A 712 -0.42 -41.28 3.05
CA ARG A 712 0.13 -42.48 2.40
C ARG A 712 -0.91 -43.21 1.54
N GLU A 713 -2.18 -43.00 1.81
CA GLU A 713 -3.31 -43.58 1.04
C GLU A 713 -3.60 -42.77 -0.22
N LEU A 714 -3.06 -41.55 -0.34
CA LEU A 714 -3.29 -40.69 -1.49
C LEU A 714 -2.42 -41.08 -2.71
N PRO A 715 -2.98 -40.99 -3.93
CA PRO A 715 -2.20 -41.11 -5.17
C PRO A 715 -1.02 -40.12 -5.25
N LYS A 716 0.05 -40.52 -5.95
CA LYS A 716 1.29 -39.73 -6.09
C LYS A 716 1.12 -38.37 -6.77
N ASN A 717 -0.03 -38.12 -7.40
CA ASN A 717 -0.36 -36.85 -8.04
C ASN A 717 -1.06 -35.85 -7.08
N VAL A 718 -1.17 -36.17 -5.79
CA VAL A 718 -1.81 -35.32 -4.78
C VAL A 718 -0.79 -34.80 -3.77
N HIS A 719 -0.83 -33.49 -3.52
CA HIS A 719 0.02 -32.79 -2.57
C HIS A 719 -0.84 -32.10 -1.51
N LEU A 720 -0.80 -32.61 -0.28
CA LEU A 720 -1.47 -31.98 0.86
C LEU A 720 -0.66 -30.79 1.36
N LYS A 721 -1.34 -29.67 1.65
CA LYS A 721 -0.74 -28.46 2.22
C LYS A 721 -1.67 -27.89 3.29
N GLN A 722 -1.16 -27.59 4.48
CA GLN A 722 -1.96 -26.92 5.51
C GLN A 722 -2.33 -25.48 5.10
N TRP A 723 -1.42 -24.82 4.39
CA TRP A 723 -1.56 -23.46 3.91
C TRP A 723 -1.05 -23.36 2.47
N VAL A 724 -1.72 -22.56 1.65
CA VAL A 724 -1.39 -22.34 0.23
C VAL A 724 -1.34 -20.85 -0.09
N PRO A 725 -0.38 -20.40 -0.92
CA PRO A 725 -0.34 -19.02 -1.42
C PRO A 725 -1.37 -18.87 -2.55
N GLN A 726 -2.66 -18.84 -2.19
CA GLN A 726 -3.80 -18.97 -3.11
C GLN A 726 -3.76 -17.93 -4.24
N THR A 727 -3.53 -16.66 -3.93
CA THR A 727 -3.46 -15.58 -4.94
C THR A 727 -2.33 -15.78 -5.94
N ALA A 728 -1.17 -16.25 -5.47
CA ALA A 728 -0.01 -16.55 -6.31
C ALA A 728 -0.29 -17.75 -7.24
N LEU A 729 -0.88 -18.82 -6.70
CA LEU A 729 -1.27 -20.00 -7.48
C LEU A 729 -2.33 -19.69 -8.54
N LEU A 730 -3.35 -18.90 -8.19
CA LEU A 730 -4.39 -18.47 -9.14
C LEU A 730 -3.84 -17.62 -10.29
N SER A 731 -2.74 -16.91 -10.05
CA SER A 731 -2.05 -16.10 -11.07
C SER A 731 -1.13 -16.91 -11.97
N ASP A 732 -0.86 -18.18 -11.66
CA ASP A 732 0.02 -19.05 -12.44
C ASP A 732 -0.74 -19.75 -13.57
N LYS A 733 -0.22 -19.67 -14.80
CA LYS A 733 -0.87 -20.23 -16.00
C LYS A 733 -0.95 -21.77 -16.02
N ARG A 734 -0.14 -22.45 -15.19
CA ARG A 734 -0.16 -23.93 -15.05
C ARG A 734 -1.34 -24.39 -14.20
N LEU A 735 -1.89 -23.53 -13.34
CA LEU A 735 -3.14 -23.80 -12.66
C LEU A 735 -4.31 -23.70 -13.64
N LYS A 736 -5.05 -24.80 -13.83
CA LYS A 736 -6.14 -24.89 -14.81
C LYS A 736 -7.53 -24.81 -14.20
N LEU A 737 -7.66 -25.20 -12.94
CA LEU A 737 -8.93 -25.25 -12.25
C LEU A 737 -8.71 -24.98 -10.75
N PHE A 738 -9.65 -24.26 -10.16
CA PHE A 738 -9.77 -24.18 -8.71
C PHE A 738 -11.11 -24.77 -8.25
N ILE A 739 -11.05 -25.78 -7.39
CA ILE A 739 -12.19 -26.37 -6.72
C ILE A 739 -12.35 -25.72 -5.35
N THR A 740 -13.48 -25.07 -5.11
CA THR A 740 -13.71 -24.29 -3.89
C THR A 740 -15.16 -24.27 -3.45
N HIS A 741 -15.39 -24.08 -2.16
CA HIS A 741 -16.72 -23.84 -1.61
C HIS A 741 -17.41 -22.54 -2.06
N GLY A 742 -16.68 -21.61 -2.69
CA GLY A 742 -17.28 -20.35 -3.15
C GLY A 742 -17.44 -19.29 -2.07
N GLY A 743 -16.54 -19.23 -1.10
CA GLY A 743 -16.40 -18.06 -0.24
C GLY A 743 -16.16 -16.79 -1.08
N LEU A 744 -16.68 -15.64 -0.63
CA LEU A 744 -16.68 -14.41 -1.44
C LEU A 744 -15.28 -13.95 -1.84
N GLY A 745 -14.32 -13.96 -0.91
CA GLY A 745 -12.92 -13.58 -1.21
C GLY A 745 -12.31 -14.44 -2.33
N SER A 746 -12.45 -15.77 -2.22
CA SER A 746 -11.96 -16.69 -3.26
C SER A 746 -12.72 -16.53 -4.59
N THR A 747 -14.01 -16.21 -4.53
CA THR A 747 -14.83 -15.92 -5.72
C THR A 747 -14.34 -14.66 -6.43
N MET A 748 -13.95 -13.63 -5.66
CA MET A 748 -13.36 -12.40 -6.20
C MET A 748 -11.98 -12.69 -6.84
N GLU A 749 -11.09 -13.40 -6.15
CA GLU A 749 -9.78 -13.81 -6.69
C GLU A 749 -9.90 -14.64 -7.97
N LEU A 750 -10.91 -15.52 -8.06
CA LEU A 750 -11.24 -16.29 -9.26
C LEU A 750 -11.63 -15.36 -10.42
N ALA A 751 -12.54 -14.42 -10.18
CA ALA A 751 -12.99 -13.48 -11.18
C ALA A 751 -11.83 -12.61 -11.71
N TYR A 752 -10.88 -12.25 -10.83
CA TYR A 752 -9.71 -11.42 -11.12
C TYR A 752 -8.45 -12.20 -11.55
N SER A 753 -8.48 -13.53 -11.60
CA SER A 753 -7.39 -14.36 -12.13
C SER A 753 -7.68 -14.92 -13.51
N GLY A 754 -8.95 -14.90 -13.94
CA GLY A 754 -9.38 -15.54 -15.18
C GLY A 754 -9.19 -17.06 -15.17
N THR A 755 -9.22 -17.67 -13.98
CA THR A 755 -9.08 -19.11 -13.79
C THR A 755 -10.46 -19.77 -13.70
N PRO A 756 -10.72 -20.87 -14.43
CA PRO A 756 -11.95 -21.63 -14.30
C PRO A 756 -12.16 -22.18 -12.89
N ALA A 757 -13.41 -22.40 -12.51
CA ALA A 757 -13.75 -22.89 -11.17
C ALA A 757 -14.80 -23.99 -11.14
N LEU A 758 -14.65 -24.91 -10.20
CA LEU A 758 -15.71 -25.83 -9.76
C LEU A 758 -16.15 -25.39 -8.36
N MET A 759 -17.37 -24.87 -8.27
CA MET A 759 -17.94 -24.26 -7.06
C MET A 759 -18.77 -25.31 -6.33
N VAL A 760 -18.34 -25.69 -5.12
CA VAL A 760 -18.98 -26.72 -4.29
C VAL A 760 -19.56 -26.08 -3.02
N PRO A 761 -20.64 -25.28 -3.12
CA PRO A 761 -21.18 -24.54 -1.99
C PRO A 761 -21.60 -25.47 -0.85
N VAL A 762 -21.24 -25.10 0.38
CA VAL A 762 -21.49 -25.92 1.58
C VAL A 762 -22.67 -25.34 2.38
N PHE A 763 -22.67 -24.03 2.65
CA PHE A 763 -23.70 -23.34 3.43
C PHE A 763 -23.74 -21.81 3.17
N ALA A 764 -24.73 -21.11 3.75
CA ALA A 764 -24.86 -19.65 3.74
C ALA A 764 -24.85 -19.00 2.34
N ASP A 765 -24.12 -17.90 2.16
CA ASP A 765 -24.06 -17.08 0.94
C ASP A 765 -23.28 -17.77 -0.21
N GLN A 766 -22.59 -18.87 0.06
CA GLN A 766 -21.78 -19.60 -0.91
C GLN A 766 -22.58 -20.05 -2.14
N PHE A 767 -23.85 -20.46 -1.95
CA PHE A 767 -24.72 -20.81 -3.07
C PHE A 767 -24.95 -19.63 -4.02
N GLN A 768 -25.12 -18.44 -3.45
CA GLN A 768 -25.31 -17.21 -4.23
C GLN A 768 -24.00 -16.79 -4.91
N ASN A 769 -22.86 -16.91 -4.22
CA ASN A 769 -21.54 -16.63 -4.81
C ASN A 769 -21.21 -17.58 -5.97
N ALA A 770 -21.54 -18.87 -5.82
CA ALA A 770 -21.38 -19.89 -6.86
C ALA A 770 -22.26 -19.59 -8.09
N ALA A 771 -23.53 -19.25 -7.87
CA ALA A 771 -24.44 -18.82 -8.94
C ALA A 771 -23.96 -17.53 -9.62
N MET A 772 -23.46 -16.57 -8.84
CA MET A 772 -22.93 -15.29 -9.31
C MET A 772 -21.76 -15.49 -10.28
N LEU A 773 -20.80 -16.37 -9.94
CA LEU A 773 -19.64 -16.62 -10.81
C LEU A 773 -20.00 -17.49 -12.02
N SER A 774 -20.78 -18.57 -11.81
CA SER A 774 -21.09 -19.55 -12.87
C SER A 774 -21.87 -18.97 -14.04
N ARG A 775 -22.73 -17.96 -13.82
CA ARG A 775 -23.48 -17.29 -14.89
C ARG A 775 -22.60 -16.65 -15.97
N HIS A 776 -21.33 -16.36 -15.66
CA HIS A 776 -20.36 -15.82 -16.61
C HIS A 776 -19.77 -16.89 -17.54
N GLY A 777 -20.04 -18.17 -17.25
CA GLY A 777 -19.69 -19.33 -18.08
C GLY A 777 -18.27 -19.86 -17.87
N GLY A 778 -17.52 -19.32 -16.92
CA GLY A 778 -16.18 -19.77 -16.53
C GLY A 778 -16.16 -20.71 -15.32
N ALA A 779 -17.30 -20.91 -14.65
CA ALA A 779 -17.41 -21.75 -13.48
C ALA A 779 -18.65 -22.67 -13.55
N VAL A 780 -18.56 -23.81 -12.88
CA VAL A 780 -19.66 -24.79 -12.75
C VAL A 780 -20.02 -24.94 -11.28
N VAL A 781 -21.31 -24.96 -10.96
CA VAL A 781 -21.79 -25.27 -9.60
C VAL A 781 -21.97 -26.78 -9.48
N TYR A 782 -21.42 -27.36 -8.42
CA TYR A 782 -21.44 -28.78 -8.12
C TYR A 782 -22.10 -29.03 -6.77
N ASP A 783 -23.02 -29.98 -6.70
CA ASP A 783 -23.65 -30.34 -5.43
C ASP A 783 -22.63 -31.05 -4.54
N LYS A 784 -22.48 -30.58 -3.30
CA LYS A 784 -21.57 -31.20 -2.33
C LYS A 784 -21.91 -32.68 -2.07
N TYR A 785 -23.18 -33.08 -2.17
CA TYR A 785 -23.59 -34.48 -1.95
C TYR A 785 -23.13 -35.40 -3.09
N ASP A 786 -22.82 -34.83 -4.25
CA ASP A 786 -22.23 -35.56 -5.37
C ASP A 786 -20.71 -35.74 -5.22
N LEU A 787 -20.06 -35.19 -4.18
CA LEU A 787 -18.64 -35.39 -3.94
C LEU A 787 -18.28 -36.86 -3.71
N GLN A 788 -19.23 -37.69 -3.28
CA GLN A 788 -19.05 -39.12 -3.11
C GLN A 788 -18.91 -39.89 -4.44
N ASP A 789 -19.40 -39.31 -5.54
CA ASP A 789 -19.32 -39.90 -6.88
C ASP A 789 -18.05 -39.40 -7.59
N GLY A 790 -16.96 -40.14 -7.41
CA GLY A 790 -15.66 -39.79 -7.98
C GLY A 790 -15.61 -39.85 -9.51
N GLU A 791 -16.43 -40.69 -10.15
CA GLU A 791 -16.48 -40.79 -11.62
C GLU A 791 -17.17 -39.58 -12.22
N LYS A 792 -18.33 -39.19 -11.66
CA LYS A 792 -19.02 -37.96 -12.03
C LYS A 792 -18.13 -36.74 -11.83
N LEU A 793 -17.46 -36.65 -10.68
CA LEU A 793 -16.56 -35.54 -10.37
C LEU A 793 -15.38 -35.47 -11.34
N ALA A 794 -14.74 -36.60 -11.65
CA ALA A 794 -13.67 -36.67 -12.65
C ALA A 794 -14.14 -36.26 -14.04
N GLY A 795 -15.35 -36.68 -14.44
CA GLY A 795 -15.97 -36.30 -15.71
C GLY A 795 -16.11 -34.78 -15.86
N ILE A 796 -16.64 -34.11 -14.85
CA ILE A 796 -16.82 -32.65 -14.85
C ILE A 796 -15.48 -31.91 -14.79
N VAL A 797 -14.54 -32.36 -13.95
CA VAL A 797 -13.20 -31.77 -13.89
C VAL A 797 -12.53 -31.85 -15.26
N LYS A 798 -12.61 -33.01 -15.93
CA LYS A 798 -12.09 -33.21 -17.27
C LYS A 798 -12.78 -32.32 -18.30
N GLU A 799 -14.10 -32.16 -18.23
CA GLU A 799 -14.86 -31.25 -19.08
C GLU A 799 -14.33 -29.80 -18.95
N ILE A 800 -14.18 -29.30 -17.72
CA ILE A 800 -13.79 -27.90 -17.48
C ILE A 800 -12.36 -27.62 -17.98
N ILE A 801 -11.41 -28.53 -17.73
CA ILE A 801 -10.01 -28.31 -18.13
C ILE A 801 -9.78 -28.51 -19.63
N MET A 802 -10.56 -29.37 -20.30
CA MET A 802 -10.40 -29.67 -21.73
C MET A 802 -11.22 -28.76 -22.64
N ASN A 803 -12.35 -28.22 -22.16
CA ASN A 803 -13.20 -27.35 -22.96
C ASN A 803 -12.73 -25.88 -22.87
N PRO A 804 -12.20 -25.29 -23.95
CA PRO A 804 -11.64 -23.94 -23.93
C PRO A 804 -12.68 -22.86 -23.59
N LYS A 805 -13.99 -23.16 -23.71
CA LYS A 805 -15.08 -22.24 -23.36
C LYS A 805 -14.96 -21.71 -21.93
N TYR A 806 -14.63 -22.57 -20.95
CA TYR A 806 -14.54 -22.15 -19.56
C TYR A 806 -13.41 -21.15 -19.33
N LYS A 807 -12.22 -21.45 -19.87
CA LYS A 807 -11.07 -20.55 -19.79
C LYS A 807 -11.35 -19.23 -20.49
N TRP A 808 -11.90 -19.28 -21.70
CA TRP A 808 -12.25 -18.08 -22.46
C TRP A 808 -13.24 -17.18 -21.70
N ASN A 809 -14.28 -17.76 -21.10
CA ASN A 809 -15.26 -17.04 -20.31
C ASN A 809 -14.67 -16.44 -19.03
N ALA A 810 -13.82 -17.18 -18.32
CA ALA A 810 -13.13 -16.68 -17.14
C ALA A 810 -12.20 -15.50 -17.48
N GLU A 811 -11.42 -15.61 -18.57
CA GLU A 811 -10.58 -14.51 -19.05
C GLU A 811 -11.41 -13.33 -19.59
N ARG A 812 -12.58 -13.58 -20.17
CA ARG A 812 -13.51 -12.52 -20.59
C ARG A 812 -14.00 -11.71 -19.39
N LEU A 813 -14.38 -12.39 -18.31
CA LEU A 813 -14.78 -11.73 -17.07
C LEU A 813 -13.62 -10.92 -16.47
N LEU A 814 -12.42 -11.48 -16.42
CA LEU A 814 -11.21 -10.74 -16.04
C LEU A 814 -11.05 -9.46 -16.86
N ARG A 815 -11.13 -9.54 -18.20
CA ARG A 815 -11.03 -8.36 -19.06
C ARG A 815 -12.10 -7.30 -18.74
N VAL A 816 -13.33 -7.71 -18.45
CA VAL A 816 -14.39 -6.78 -18.03
C VAL A 816 -14.01 -6.10 -16.71
N LEU A 817 -13.56 -6.88 -15.71
CA LEU A 817 -13.22 -6.36 -14.39
C LEU A 817 -11.95 -5.50 -14.38
N SER A 818 -10.99 -5.77 -15.26
CA SER A 818 -9.78 -4.94 -15.44
C SER A 818 -10.04 -3.64 -16.21
N ASN A 819 -11.16 -3.54 -16.93
CA ASN A 819 -11.50 -2.37 -17.76
C ASN A 819 -12.81 -1.72 -17.30
N GLN A 820 -13.07 -1.74 -15.98
CA GLN A 820 -14.23 -1.06 -15.42
C GLN A 820 -14.16 0.45 -15.71
N PRO A 821 -15.26 1.11 -16.11
CA PRO A 821 -15.27 2.54 -16.43
C PRO A 821 -14.91 3.47 -15.27
N ILE A 822 -15.12 3.01 -14.03
CA ILE A 822 -14.89 3.77 -12.81
C ILE A 822 -13.94 2.94 -11.94
N ASP A 823 -12.86 3.55 -11.47
CA ASP A 823 -11.97 2.92 -10.51
C ASP A 823 -12.70 2.72 -9.17
N VAL A 824 -12.70 1.48 -8.67
CA VAL A 824 -13.46 1.09 -7.48
C VAL A 824 -12.96 1.81 -6.24
N LYS A 825 -11.64 2.00 -6.11
CA LYS A 825 -11.02 2.64 -4.95
C LYS A 825 -11.31 4.14 -4.97
N GLU A 826 -11.11 4.79 -6.11
CA GLU A 826 -11.41 6.21 -6.28
C GLU A 826 -12.89 6.52 -6.02
N ASN A 827 -13.80 5.68 -6.54
CA ASN A 827 -15.23 5.84 -6.28
C ASN A 827 -15.56 5.69 -4.80
N LEU A 828 -15.03 4.67 -4.12
CA LEU A 828 -15.26 4.50 -2.70
C LEU A 828 -14.78 5.71 -1.90
N MET A 829 -13.56 6.20 -2.16
CA MET A 829 -13.01 7.36 -1.46
C MET A 829 -13.88 8.60 -1.62
N LYS A 830 -14.30 8.92 -2.85
CA LYS A 830 -15.19 10.05 -3.13
C LYS A 830 -16.54 9.94 -2.41
N GLN A 831 -17.10 8.73 -2.31
CA GLN A 831 -18.35 8.50 -1.60
C GLN A 831 -18.18 8.65 -0.09
N VAL A 832 -17.06 8.19 0.47
CA VAL A 832 -16.72 8.36 1.89
C VAL A 832 -16.50 9.84 2.20
N ASP A 833 -15.75 10.58 1.39
CA ASP A 833 -15.53 12.03 1.56
C ASP A 833 -16.87 12.78 1.54
N PHE A 834 -17.75 12.45 0.58
CA PHE A 834 -19.11 13.00 0.53
C PHE A 834 -19.93 12.68 1.79
N ALA A 835 -19.82 11.46 2.31
CA ALA A 835 -20.54 11.05 3.51
C ALA A 835 -20.03 11.73 4.78
N ILE A 836 -18.73 12.07 4.83
CA ILE A 836 -18.12 12.85 5.90
C ILE A 836 -18.61 14.30 5.84
N GLU A 837 -18.64 14.90 4.64
CA GLU A 837 -19.09 16.28 4.45
C GLU A 837 -20.61 16.44 4.71
N PHE A 838 -21.41 15.44 4.32
CA PHE A 838 -22.87 15.49 4.38
C PHE A 838 -23.50 14.29 5.12
N PRO A 839 -23.26 14.14 6.44
CA PRO A 839 -23.59 12.94 7.20
C PRO A 839 -25.08 12.64 7.36
N GLU A 840 -25.97 13.58 7.06
CA GLU A 840 -27.43 13.41 7.15
C GLU A 840 -28.14 13.41 5.77
N TYR A 841 -27.38 13.43 4.67
CA TYR A 841 -27.96 13.59 3.34
C TYR A 841 -28.68 12.33 2.83
N ARG A 842 -30.01 12.39 2.72
CA ARG A 842 -30.85 11.21 2.42
C ARG A 842 -31.74 11.34 1.19
N SER A 843 -31.67 12.43 0.42
CA SER A 843 -32.56 12.66 -0.75
C SER A 843 -32.45 11.58 -1.84
N GLN A 844 -31.33 10.85 -1.86
CA GLN A 844 -31.06 9.73 -2.77
C GLN A 844 -31.83 8.45 -2.42
N VAL A 845 -32.52 8.38 -1.28
CA VAL A 845 -33.37 7.26 -0.90
C VAL A 845 -34.84 7.61 -1.21
N PRO A 846 -35.56 6.84 -2.06
CA PRO A 846 -36.92 7.17 -2.43
C PRO A 846 -37.87 7.17 -1.23
N ALA A 847 -38.59 8.28 -1.00
CA ALA A 847 -39.45 8.45 0.17
C ALA A 847 -40.54 7.37 0.33
N ILE A 848 -41.04 6.80 -0.78
CA ILE A 848 -42.03 5.71 -0.76
C ILE A 848 -41.51 4.48 0.00
N THR A 849 -40.19 4.26 0.04
CA THR A 849 -39.56 3.13 0.74
C THR A 849 -39.65 3.24 2.27
N MET A 850 -39.98 4.43 2.79
CA MET A 850 -40.22 4.70 4.21
C MET A 850 -41.68 4.47 4.63
N THR A 851 -42.56 4.10 3.70
CA THR A 851 -43.97 3.80 3.98
C THR A 851 -44.21 2.34 4.38
N ASN A 852 -45.40 2.03 4.87
CA ASN A 852 -45.79 0.66 5.22
C ASN A 852 -46.01 -0.22 3.95
N PHE A 853 -46.09 -1.53 4.14
CA PHE A 853 -46.26 -2.51 3.05
C PHE A 853 -47.50 -2.25 2.16
N ILE A 854 -48.60 -1.80 2.76
CA ILE A 854 -49.85 -1.52 2.03
C ILE A 854 -49.65 -0.33 1.09
N THR A 855 -49.13 0.78 1.62
CA THR A 855 -48.90 2.02 0.85
C THR A 855 -47.82 1.82 -0.22
N TYR A 856 -46.73 1.12 0.09
CA TYR A 856 -45.65 0.87 -0.86
C TYR A 856 -46.12 0.12 -2.12
N HIS A 857 -47.03 -0.84 -1.94
CA HIS A 857 -47.60 -1.64 -3.03
C HIS A 857 -48.97 -1.14 -3.52
N TYR A 858 -49.46 0.01 -3.03
CA TYR A 858 -50.78 0.56 -3.34
C TYR A 858 -51.93 -0.47 -3.16
N LEU A 859 -51.81 -1.38 -2.17
CA LEU A 859 -52.77 -2.47 -2.00
C LEU A 859 -54.14 -1.97 -1.56
N ASP A 860 -54.20 -0.88 -0.83
CA ASP A 860 -55.41 -0.15 -0.48
C ASP A 860 -56.14 0.39 -1.72
N VAL A 861 -55.39 0.97 -2.67
CA VAL A 861 -55.92 1.46 -3.95
C VAL A 861 -56.40 0.29 -4.82
N VAL A 862 -55.59 -0.77 -4.94
CA VAL A 862 -55.96 -1.97 -5.70
C VAL A 862 -57.22 -2.63 -5.12
N ALA A 863 -57.29 -2.76 -3.79
CA ALA A 863 -58.48 -3.28 -3.11
C ALA A 863 -59.69 -2.39 -3.37
N PHE A 864 -59.56 -1.06 -3.25
CA PHE A 864 -60.64 -0.11 -3.55
C PHE A 864 -61.17 -0.25 -4.98
N LEU A 865 -60.28 -0.35 -5.98
CA LEU A 865 -60.65 -0.56 -7.37
C LEU A 865 -61.33 -1.92 -7.58
N GLY A 866 -60.79 -2.98 -6.98
CA GLY A 866 -61.36 -4.32 -7.03
C GLY A 866 -62.78 -4.38 -6.44
N PHE A 867 -62.99 -3.80 -5.26
CA PHE A 867 -64.32 -3.70 -4.65
C PHE A 867 -65.27 -2.85 -5.48
N SER A 868 -64.80 -1.77 -6.09
CA SER A 868 -65.61 -0.90 -6.97
C SER A 868 -66.09 -1.66 -8.21
N ILE A 869 -65.24 -2.49 -8.83
CA ILE A 869 -65.60 -3.33 -9.98
C ILE A 869 -66.63 -4.40 -9.55
N ILE A 870 -66.37 -5.10 -8.43
CA ILE A 870 -67.31 -6.11 -7.91
C ILE A 870 -68.67 -5.48 -7.61
N PHE A 871 -68.69 -4.31 -6.96
CA PHE A 871 -69.92 -3.57 -6.68
C PHE A 871 -70.67 -3.19 -7.96
N ALA A 872 -69.96 -2.68 -8.97
CA ALA A 872 -70.55 -2.37 -10.27
C ALA A 872 -71.16 -3.61 -10.95
N LEU A 873 -70.48 -4.77 -10.90
CA LEU A 873 -70.99 -6.03 -11.46
C LEU A 873 -72.23 -6.54 -10.70
N ILE A 874 -72.25 -6.45 -9.37
CA ILE A 874 -73.41 -6.80 -8.54
C ILE A 874 -74.58 -5.85 -8.86
N PHE A 875 -74.34 -4.55 -8.94
CA PHE A 875 -75.36 -3.54 -9.24
C PHE A 875 -75.94 -3.73 -10.65
N MET A 876 -75.09 -4.02 -11.64
CA MET A 876 -75.51 -4.32 -13.01
C MET A 876 -76.38 -5.59 -13.03
N SER A 877 -75.94 -6.66 -12.37
CA SER A 877 -76.69 -7.92 -12.27
C SER A 877 -78.05 -7.71 -11.59
N TYR A 878 -78.09 -6.97 -10.48
CA TYR A 878 -79.33 -6.59 -9.79
C TYR A 878 -80.27 -5.79 -10.70
N SER A 879 -79.73 -4.83 -11.44
CA SER A 879 -80.50 -3.98 -12.36
C SER A 879 -81.10 -4.81 -13.50
N VAL A 880 -80.34 -5.74 -14.09
CA VAL A 880 -80.81 -6.68 -15.11
C VAL A 880 -81.93 -7.58 -14.56
N VAL A 881 -81.76 -8.14 -13.36
CA VAL A 881 -82.80 -8.97 -12.72
C VAL A 881 -84.06 -8.16 -12.44
N LYS A 882 -83.93 -6.93 -11.92
CA LYS A 882 -85.05 -6.02 -11.63
C LYS A 882 -85.79 -5.62 -12.91
N PHE A 883 -85.05 -5.31 -13.98
CA PHE A 883 -85.62 -4.99 -15.29
C PHE A 883 -86.35 -6.19 -15.88
N SER A 884 -85.75 -7.39 -15.83
CA SER A 884 -86.38 -8.64 -16.28
C SER A 884 -87.66 -8.95 -15.51
N ARG A 885 -87.65 -8.77 -14.18
CA ARG A 885 -88.86 -8.91 -13.34
C ARG A 885 -89.94 -7.88 -13.68
N ARG A 886 -89.57 -6.64 -14.00
CA ARG A 886 -90.53 -5.61 -14.47
C ARG A 886 -91.13 -5.99 -15.82
N LEU A 887 -90.33 -6.45 -16.77
CA LEU A 887 -90.82 -6.94 -18.06
C LEU A 887 -91.79 -8.12 -17.88
N ALA A 888 -91.44 -9.12 -17.07
CA ALA A 888 -92.33 -10.24 -16.76
C ALA A 888 -93.64 -9.80 -16.08
N LYS A 889 -93.61 -8.75 -15.25
CA LYS A 889 -94.80 -8.18 -14.61
C LYS A 889 -95.68 -7.42 -15.62
N ILE A 890 -95.08 -6.67 -16.55
CA ILE A 890 -95.79 -6.02 -17.67
C ILE A 890 -96.43 -7.06 -18.58
N GLU A 891 -95.73 -8.17 -18.86
CA GLU A 891 -96.27 -9.27 -19.66
C GLU A 891 -97.46 -9.96 -18.96
N LYS A 892 -97.40 -10.13 -17.63
CA LYS A 892 -98.54 -10.63 -16.84
C LYS A 892 -99.75 -9.69 -16.85
N VAL A 893 -99.54 -8.37 -16.76
CA VAL A 893 -100.62 -7.36 -16.81
C VAL A 893 -101.23 -7.25 -18.21
N LYS A 894 -100.49 -7.56 -19.29
CA LYS A 894 -101.05 -7.65 -20.65
C LYS A 894 -101.86 -8.93 -20.91
N ARG A 895 -101.73 -9.96 -20.05
CA ARG A 895 -102.44 -11.25 -20.18
C ARG A 895 -103.63 -11.40 -19.21
N SER A 896 -103.83 -10.45 -18.30
CA SER A 896 -105.03 -10.28 -17.47
C SER A 896 -105.93 -9.20 -18.05
#